data_AF-A0A1Z4NDK3-F1
#
_entry.id   AF-A0A1Z4NDK3-F1
#
_cell.length_a   1.000
_cell.length_b   1.000
_cell.length_c   1.000
_cell.angle_alpha   90.00
_cell.angle_beta   90.00
_cell.angle_gamma   90.00
#
_symmetry.space_group_name_H-M   'P 1'
#
loop_
_entity.id
_entity.type
_entity.pdbx_description
1 polymer ?
#
loop_
_entity_poly.entity_id
_entity_poly.type
_entity_poly.pdbx_seq_one_letter_code
_entity_poly.pdbx_strand_id
1 'polypeptide(L)'
;MQSKWCRTAIRWEKYRHRLSPNNSPLLNSAHSSFSESNRLGTPGQMKSLSIFPHTPTLSEHQQYLQDPVLPQMNEIAIAIQDSCVGKKLPEAFYVHVSALSELPPKLQEYEGSARKVVPQAHGATLVKFSVMEPKISYLFYPSFDTDPHPALKASIQVDLITFMVSYRDYSTSTNPPILHRKETFVSSTYPLYQQFAHLTQTEEALGLLKKANTIGTRKGWEERLRARHVEIHGHHVIQHEIPLANTRQIERHKAAIIRHDLSRPVRTALEAGFFTPDTTFFDYGCGHGGDVARIRQKGFTSSGWDPYYAPGSPQVPADIVNLGYVINVIEDPSERRQALINAWKLAEKVLIVSAQVSLDEGDRRGKGTIAYGDGIVTARNTFQKYFEPQELKAYIDQVLGVDAIPGGLGIYFVFRDEIQAQSFRASRFRSRMTTPRIRVKLKRFENYRKLLTPLMEFVTERGRLPKKEELPEAAEICAEFISIKRAYDVILQATDPEEWEAIARKRRQDMMVYLALSHFDGIPKLKDLAPSVQMDIKVLFGSYKQACLEAEGMLYSVGDLASIAQCCQQSPIGKKSANSLLVHISALEHLDPLLRLYEGCASRTIGRMQEANVIQIHTQSPKISYLYYPDFDTDPHPALLTKMTIDLQDLHVSYRDYDSDDPPVLHQKESLVTREYPLYEKFARLTRQEQDWGLLDDERQIKYRSGWLKCLADNCATLRGYQLSRRPDTDPYRLKVLRSQVRQRRQQLD
;
A
#
# COMPACT_ATOMS: atom_id res chain seq x y z
N MET A 1 -13.83 6.15 -1.48
CA MET A 1 -14.46 4.90 -1.00
C MET A 1 -13.50 3.71 -0.94
N GLN A 2 -12.26 3.79 -1.49
CA GLN A 2 -11.26 2.72 -1.43
C GLN A 2 -10.41 2.68 -0.13
N SER A 3 -10.28 3.79 0.63
CA SER A 3 -9.52 3.81 1.91
C SER A 3 -10.21 3.11 3.10
N LYS A 4 -11.43 2.60 2.92
CA LYS A 4 -12.15 1.85 3.97
C LYS A 4 -11.78 0.37 4.00
N TRP A 5 -11.22 -0.19 2.92
CA TRP A 5 -11.04 -1.64 2.72
C TRP A 5 -9.73 -2.19 3.33
N CYS A 6 -8.58 -1.51 3.21
CA CYS A 6 -7.37 -1.88 3.96
C CYS A 6 -7.54 -1.71 5.48
N ARG A 7 -8.33 -0.72 5.90
CA ARG A 7 -8.75 -0.57 7.31
C ARG A 7 -9.63 -1.73 7.78
N THR A 8 -10.28 -2.46 6.87
CA THR A 8 -11.13 -3.58 7.27
C THR A 8 -10.24 -4.76 7.63
N ALA A 9 -9.26 -5.18 6.81
CA ALA A 9 -8.35 -6.31 7.11
C ALA A 9 -7.64 -6.23 8.48
N ILE A 10 -7.34 -5.02 8.97
CA ILE A 10 -6.67 -4.78 10.26
C ILE A 10 -7.65 -4.30 11.37
N ARG A 11 -8.94 -4.10 11.06
CA ARG A 11 -9.98 -3.68 12.02
C ARG A 11 -11.35 -4.31 11.67
N TRP A 12 -11.42 -5.63 11.55
CA TRP A 12 -12.64 -6.40 11.24
C TRP A 12 -13.49 -6.77 12.46
N GLU A 13 -13.32 -6.09 13.60
CA GLU A 13 -14.10 -6.34 14.84
C GLU A 13 -15.60 -6.00 14.70
N LYS A 14 -15.98 -5.30 13.61
CA LYS A 14 -17.35 -4.82 13.35
C LYS A 14 -18.29 -5.82 12.66
N TYR A 15 -17.83 -7.01 12.28
CA TYR A 15 -18.67 -8.02 11.59
C TYR A 15 -18.90 -9.31 12.40
N ARG A 16 -18.64 -9.27 13.71
CA ARG A 16 -18.93 -10.36 14.67
C ARG A 16 -20.39 -10.84 14.66
N HIS A 17 -21.32 -10.08 14.06
CA HIS A 17 -22.75 -10.39 14.08
C HIS A 17 -23.31 -11.11 12.84
N ARG A 18 -22.47 -11.64 11.94
CA ARG A 18 -22.96 -12.39 10.75
C ARG A 18 -22.53 -13.85 10.64
N LEU A 19 -22.08 -14.45 11.73
CA LEU A 19 -21.98 -15.90 11.85
C LEU A 19 -22.66 -16.32 13.15
N SER A 20 -23.82 -16.95 13.02
CA SER A 20 -24.54 -17.59 14.11
C SER A 20 -23.69 -18.74 14.66
N PRO A 21 -23.39 -18.81 15.97
CA PRO A 21 -22.70 -19.96 16.54
C PRO A 21 -23.73 -21.03 16.86
N ASN A 22 -23.79 -22.09 16.08
CA ASN A 22 -24.29 -23.38 16.55
C ASN A 22 -23.47 -24.49 15.89
N ASN A 23 -23.00 -25.42 16.73
CA ASN A 23 -22.24 -26.65 16.45
C ASN A 23 -20.72 -26.45 16.19
N SER A 24 -19.88 -26.59 17.21
CA SER A 24 -19.45 -27.88 17.78
C SER A 24 -18.32 -27.69 18.82
N PRO A 25 -18.09 -28.67 19.73
CA PRO A 25 -17.36 -28.48 20.98
C PRO A 25 -15.90 -28.99 20.94
N LEU A 26 -15.21 -28.78 22.08
CA LEU A 26 -13.97 -29.41 22.57
C LEU A 26 -12.68 -28.58 22.40
N LEU A 27 -12.27 -27.91 23.49
CA LEU A 27 -11.12 -28.31 24.32
C LEU A 27 -10.87 -27.22 25.38
N ASN A 28 -11.33 -27.50 26.60
CA ASN A 28 -10.88 -26.84 27.82
C ASN A 28 -9.81 -27.73 28.45
N SER A 29 -8.66 -27.15 28.81
CA SER A 29 -8.04 -27.21 30.14
C SER A 29 -6.54 -26.96 30.06
N ALA A 30 -6.02 -25.97 30.79
CA ALA A 30 -5.27 -26.21 32.04
C ALA A 30 -4.33 -25.04 32.41
N HIS A 31 -4.22 -24.83 33.72
CA HIS A 31 -3.21 -24.11 34.51
C HIS A 31 -3.20 -22.57 34.47
N SER A 32 -3.67 -21.85 35.50
CA SER A 32 -3.33 -21.79 36.95
C SER A 32 -2.05 -20.99 37.27
N SER A 33 -2.29 -19.76 37.76
CA SER A 33 -1.69 -19.10 38.93
C SER A 33 -0.17 -18.99 39.08
N PHE A 34 0.34 -17.75 39.23
CA PHE A 34 1.30 -17.40 40.28
C PHE A 34 1.28 -15.90 40.57
N SER A 35 1.70 -15.56 41.79
CA SER A 35 1.32 -14.43 42.63
C SER A 35 2.45 -13.41 42.86
N GLU A 36 2.05 -12.18 43.18
CA GLU A 36 2.58 -11.26 44.21
C GLU A 36 4.11 -11.06 44.42
N SER A 37 4.54 -9.79 44.30
CA SER A 37 4.86 -8.88 45.44
C SER A 37 6.17 -8.06 45.36
N ASN A 38 6.07 -6.83 45.91
CA ASN A 38 7.11 -6.02 46.59
C ASN A 38 8.26 -5.40 45.76
N ARG A 39 8.84 -4.22 46.05
CA ARG A 39 8.64 -3.10 47.00
C ARG A 39 9.68 -2.00 46.66
N LEU A 40 9.34 -0.74 47.02
CA LEU A 40 10.18 0.33 47.59
C LEU A 40 11.30 1.03 46.79
N GLY A 41 11.33 2.39 46.87
CA GLY A 41 12.56 3.20 46.84
C GLY A 41 12.50 4.55 46.10
N THR A 42 12.16 5.63 46.80
CA THR A 42 12.33 7.08 46.47
C THR A 42 13.79 7.55 46.68
N PRO A 43 14.18 8.86 46.59
CA PRO A 43 13.81 10.01 45.73
C PRO A 43 15.05 10.80 45.18
N GLY A 44 14.85 11.77 44.27
CA GLY A 44 15.88 12.78 43.94
C GLY A 44 15.34 13.94 43.09
N GLN A 45 15.35 15.15 43.65
CA GLN A 45 14.76 16.39 43.12
C GLN A 45 15.58 17.04 41.99
N MET A 46 14.91 17.75 41.06
CA MET A 46 15.25 19.14 40.72
C MET A 46 14.10 19.84 39.98
N LYS A 47 13.79 21.06 40.44
CA LYS A 47 12.68 21.92 40.02
C LYS A 47 13.03 22.70 38.74
N SER A 48 12.06 22.87 37.84
CA SER A 48 11.93 24.06 36.99
C SER A 48 10.48 24.51 36.95
N LEU A 49 10.27 25.81 37.23
CA LEU A 49 8.97 26.48 37.37
C LEU A 49 8.15 26.47 36.07
N SER A 50 6.88 26.05 36.14
CA SER A 50 5.87 26.28 35.09
C SER A 50 4.62 26.92 35.70
N ILE A 51 4.24 28.07 35.15
CA ILE A 51 3.09 28.89 35.54
C ILE A 51 1.84 28.35 34.83
N PHE A 52 1.09 27.42 35.43
CA PHE A 52 -0.33 27.14 35.16
C PHE A 52 -0.93 26.34 36.34
N PRO A 53 -2.15 26.65 36.83
CA PRO A 53 -2.70 25.97 38.00
C PRO A 53 -3.16 24.55 37.68
N HIS A 54 -2.99 23.68 38.67
CA HIS A 54 -3.37 22.27 38.68
C HIS A 54 -4.83 22.01 38.28
N THR A 55 -5.03 20.95 37.49
CA THR A 55 -6.32 20.27 37.30
C THR A 55 -6.85 19.78 38.65
N PRO A 56 -8.10 20.10 39.06
CA PRO A 56 -8.62 19.57 40.31
C PRO A 56 -8.90 18.07 40.19
N THR A 57 -8.53 17.33 41.24
CA THR A 57 -8.87 15.91 41.45
C THR A 57 -10.37 15.73 41.72
N LEU A 58 -10.94 14.65 41.19
CA LEU A 58 -12.30 14.18 41.41
C LEU A 58 -12.58 13.90 42.90
N SER A 59 -13.05 14.88 43.68
CA SER A 59 -13.69 14.59 44.98
C SER A 59 -14.58 15.68 45.62
N GLU A 60 -15.03 16.75 44.94
CA GLU A 60 -15.82 17.80 45.65
C GLU A 60 -17.03 18.40 44.90
N HIS A 61 -17.67 17.67 43.98
CA HIS A 61 -18.97 18.09 43.42
C HIS A 61 -20.01 16.95 43.34
N GLN A 62 -20.17 16.21 44.44
CA GLN A 62 -21.23 15.20 44.57
C GLN A 62 -22.34 15.58 45.56
N GLN A 63 -22.59 16.87 45.74
CA GLN A 63 -23.81 17.36 46.37
C GLN A 63 -24.42 18.43 45.45
N TYR A 64 -25.70 18.24 45.12
CA TYR A 64 -26.54 19.00 44.17
C TYR A 64 -26.53 18.56 42.70
N LEU A 65 -26.96 17.32 42.42
CA LEU A 65 -27.70 17.02 41.20
C LEU A 65 -28.91 16.15 41.56
N GLN A 66 -30.07 16.79 41.76
CA GLN A 66 -31.33 16.13 41.37
C GLN A 66 -31.16 15.78 39.89
N ASP A 67 -31.35 14.52 39.52
CA ASP A 67 -31.26 14.05 38.12
C ASP A 67 -32.05 15.02 37.22
N PRO A 68 -31.39 15.87 36.42
CA PRO A 68 -32.10 16.49 35.33
C PRO A 68 -32.37 15.32 34.37
N VAL A 69 -33.64 14.96 34.20
CA VAL A 69 -34.05 14.02 33.16
C VAL A 69 -33.56 14.62 31.85
N LEU A 70 -32.42 14.14 31.37
CA LEU A 70 -31.85 14.58 30.10
C LEU A 70 -32.89 14.30 29.02
N PRO A 71 -33.27 15.31 28.21
CA PRO A 71 -34.23 15.10 27.14
C PRO A 71 -33.77 13.94 26.26
N GLN A 72 -34.70 13.03 25.90
CA GLN A 72 -34.38 11.94 24.99
C GLN A 72 -33.84 12.50 23.67
N MET A 73 -32.85 11.85 23.05
CA MET A 73 -32.22 12.34 21.81
C MET A 73 -33.24 12.61 20.68
N ASN A 74 -34.35 11.88 20.64
CA ASN A 74 -35.45 12.13 19.71
C ASN A 74 -36.11 13.50 19.93
N GLU A 75 -36.27 13.95 21.18
CA GLU A 75 -36.84 15.27 21.48
C GLU A 75 -35.89 16.40 21.09
N ILE A 76 -34.58 16.21 21.26
CA ILE A 76 -33.56 17.14 20.81
C ILE A 76 -33.55 17.22 19.28
N ALA A 77 -33.67 16.09 18.59
CA ALA A 77 -33.77 16.06 17.13
C ALA A 77 -35.02 16.79 16.62
N ILE A 78 -36.18 16.63 17.27
CA ILE A 78 -37.41 17.37 16.93
C ILE A 78 -37.22 18.87 17.18
N ALA A 79 -36.69 19.27 18.34
CA ALA A 79 -36.45 20.68 18.65
C ALA A 79 -35.43 21.33 17.68
N ILE A 80 -34.45 20.58 17.17
CA ILE A 80 -33.56 21.05 16.10
C ILE A 80 -34.33 21.30 14.80
N GLN A 81 -35.31 20.47 14.45
CA GLN A 81 -36.14 20.70 13.27
C GLN A 81 -36.97 21.97 13.39
N ASP A 82 -37.51 22.24 14.58
CA ASP A 82 -38.36 23.41 14.87
C ASP A 82 -37.57 24.72 14.99
N SER A 83 -36.23 24.66 15.06
CA SER A 83 -35.41 25.86 15.16
C SER A 83 -35.39 26.66 13.85
N CYS A 84 -35.65 27.97 13.95
CA CYS A 84 -35.65 28.93 12.86
C CYS A 84 -34.26 29.47 12.50
N VAL A 85 -33.24 29.18 13.32
CA VAL A 85 -31.87 29.68 13.18
C VAL A 85 -30.88 28.54 13.42
N GLY A 86 -29.77 28.52 12.69
CA GLY A 86 -28.73 27.51 12.84
C GLY A 86 -28.63 26.51 11.68
N LYS A 87 -27.42 25.99 11.48
CA LYS A 87 -27.05 25.12 10.37
C LYS A 87 -27.33 23.67 10.72
N LYS A 88 -28.29 23.08 10.02
CA LYS A 88 -28.68 21.66 10.16
C LYS A 88 -27.85 20.79 9.22
N LEU A 89 -27.17 19.78 9.77
CA LEU A 89 -26.45 18.74 9.03
C LEU A 89 -26.96 17.35 9.50
N PRO A 90 -26.74 16.27 8.72
CA PRO A 90 -27.29 14.94 9.04
C PRO A 90 -26.95 14.42 10.44
N GLU A 91 -25.77 14.74 10.97
CA GLU A 91 -25.29 14.23 12.26
C GLU A 91 -25.11 15.33 13.33
N ALA A 92 -25.33 16.61 12.97
CA ALA A 92 -25.03 17.73 13.85
C ALA A 92 -25.82 18.99 13.52
N PHE A 93 -26.07 19.81 14.54
CA PHE A 93 -26.68 21.14 14.42
C PHE A 93 -25.74 22.19 15.01
N TYR A 94 -25.56 23.30 14.32
CA TYR A 94 -24.61 24.35 14.71
C TYR A 94 -25.33 25.69 14.79
N VAL A 95 -25.04 26.46 15.83
CA VAL A 95 -25.61 27.80 16.02
C VAL A 95 -24.58 28.72 16.65
N HIS A 96 -24.61 29.99 16.27
CA HIS A 96 -23.78 31.01 16.88
C HIS A 96 -24.31 31.39 18.27
N VAL A 97 -23.40 31.69 19.20
CA VAL A 97 -23.78 31.97 20.60
C VAL A 97 -24.78 33.12 20.75
N SER A 98 -24.75 34.09 19.83
CA SER A 98 -25.70 35.22 19.82
C SER A 98 -27.14 34.81 19.55
N ALA A 99 -27.38 33.64 18.93
CA ALA A 99 -28.70 33.14 18.58
C ALA A 99 -29.20 32.05 19.53
N LEU A 100 -28.48 31.77 20.64
CA LEU A 100 -28.88 30.73 21.59
C LEU A 100 -30.23 31.03 22.24
N SER A 101 -30.52 32.29 22.56
CA SER A 101 -31.80 32.71 23.13
C SER A 101 -32.98 32.59 22.15
N GLU A 102 -32.70 32.44 20.85
CA GLU A 102 -33.69 32.26 19.79
C GLU A 102 -33.98 30.77 19.51
N LEU A 103 -33.23 29.84 20.13
CA LEU A 103 -33.51 28.41 20.00
C LEU A 103 -34.77 28.01 20.76
N PRO A 104 -35.42 26.89 20.41
CA PRO A 104 -36.48 26.33 21.24
C PRO A 104 -36.01 26.11 22.69
N PRO A 105 -36.87 26.35 23.72
CA PRO A 105 -36.49 26.27 25.13
C PRO A 105 -35.77 24.99 25.52
N LYS A 106 -36.17 23.84 24.96
CA LYS A 106 -35.50 22.55 25.19
C LYS A 106 -34.03 22.54 24.79
N LEU A 107 -33.66 23.19 23.68
CA LEU A 107 -32.25 23.27 23.26
C LEU A 107 -31.46 24.25 24.13
N GLN A 108 -32.11 25.30 24.65
CA GLN A 108 -31.49 26.22 25.60
C GLN A 108 -31.20 25.53 26.93
N GLU A 109 -32.14 24.74 27.46
CA GLU A 109 -31.95 23.94 28.67
C GLU A 109 -30.86 22.87 28.49
N TYR A 110 -30.86 22.22 27.31
CA TYR A 110 -29.87 21.20 26.96
C TYR A 110 -28.45 21.79 26.90
N GLU A 111 -28.29 22.96 26.26
CA GLU A 111 -27.02 23.69 26.25
C GLU A 111 -26.64 24.24 27.61
N GLY A 112 -27.60 24.78 28.36
CA GLY A 112 -27.39 25.28 29.72
C GLY A 112 -26.89 24.20 30.68
N SER A 113 -27.27 22.94 30.47
CA SER A 113 -26.76 21.80 31.23
C SER A 113 -25.29 21.51 30.95
N ALA A 114 -24.85 21.59 29.69
CA ALA A 114 -23.43 21.47 29.34
C ALA A 114 -22.60 22.66 29.86
N ARG A 115 -23.16 23.88 29.77
CA ARG A 115 -22.48 25.12 30.16
C ARG A 115 -22.13 25.17 31.64
N LYS A 116 -22.98 24.62 32.52
CA LYS A 116 -22.74 24.53 33.97
C LYS A 116 -21.45 23.78 34.30
N VAL A 117 -21.06 22.80 33.48
CA VAL A 117 -19.89 21.94 33.70
C VAL A 117 -18.63 22.52 33.08
N VAL A 118 -18.74 23.48 32.15
CA VAL A 118 -17.58 24.11 31.50
C VAL A 118 -17.69 25.63 31.48
N PRO A 119 -17.34 26.32 32.59
CA PRO A 119 -17.25 27.77 32.63
C PRO A 119 -16.24 28.35 31.62
N GLN A 120 -15.27 27.57 31.12
CA GLN A 120 -14.36 28.04 30.08
C GLN A 120 -15.03 28.19 28.69
N ALA A 121 -16.31 27.81 28.55
CA ALA A 121 -17.09 27.99 27.32
C ALA A 121 -17.53 29.45 27.07
N HIS A 122 -17.33 30.38 28.02
CA HIS A 122 -17.80 31.78 27.95
C HIS A 122 -17.19 32.63 26.79
N GLY A 123 -16.28 32.08 26.00
CA GLY A 123 -15.74 32.72 24.78
C GLY A 123 -16.01 31.95 23.49
N ALA A 124 -16.90 30.95 23.50
CA ALA A 124 -17.21 30.16 22.32
C ALA A 124 -17.91 31.01 21.25
N THR A 125 -17.63 30.72 19.98
CA THR A 125 -18.30 31.37 18.85
C THR A 125 -19.52 30.57 18.42
N LEU A 126 -19.36 29.26 18.24
CA LEU A 126 -20.43 28.35 17.85
C LEU A 126 -20.65 27.27 18.91
N VAL A 127 -21.91 26.87 19.06
CA VAL A 127 -22.32 25.67 19.78
C VAL A 127 -22.74 24.62 18.76
N LYS A 128 -22.16 23.42 18.87
CA LYS A 128 -22.49 22.25 18.07
C LYS A 128 -23.23 21.24 18.94
N PHE A 129 -24.46 20.95 18.57
CA PHE A 129 -25.27 19.86 19.10
C PHE A 129 -25.02 18.61 18.27
N SER A 130 -24.69 17.50 18.90
CA SER A 130 -24.71 16.19 18.24
C SER A 130 -26.16 15.71 18.14
N VAL A 131 -26.56 15.20 16.97
CA VAL A 131 -27.89 14.62 16.75
C VAL A 131 -27.91 13.13 17.12
N MET A 132 -26.73 12.50 17.20
CA MET A 132 -26.57 11.05 17.39
C MET A 132 -26.16 10.67 18.80
N GLU A 133 -25.52 11.58 19.53
CA GLU A 133 -24.94 11.34 20.85
C GLU A 133 -25.27 12.49 21.78
N PRO A 134 -25.40 12.27 23.10
CA PRO A 134 -25.70 13.33 24.05
C PRO A 134 -24.46 14.18 24.35
N LYS A 135 -24.02 14.95 23.34
CA LYS A 135 -22.79 15.74 23.38
C LYS A 135 -23.01 17.13 22.83
N ILE A 136 -22.40 18.11 23.51
CA ILE A 136 -22.31 19.49 23.06
C ILE A 136 -20.85 19.84 22.84
N SER A 137 -20.55 20.56 21.76
CA SER A 137 -19.20 21.09 21.52
C SER A 137 -19.22 22.60 21.34
N TYR A 138 -18.36 23.29 22.07
CA TYR A 138 -18.11 24.72 21.99
C TYR A 138 -16.89 24.97 21.09
N LEU A 139 -17.08 25.75 20.03
CA LEU A 139 -16.08 25.98 18.98
C LEU A 139 -15.64 27.45 18.96
N PHE A 140 -14.34 27.68 18.91
CA PHE A 140 -13.75 29.01 19.02
C PHE A 140 -13.20 29.49 17.68
N TYR A 141 -13.80 30.54 17.13
CA TYR A 141 -13.40 31.21 15.90
C TYR A 141 -13.20 32.71 16.19
N PRO A 142 -12.03 33.12 16.70
CA PRO A 142 -11.83 34.51 17.13
C PRO A 142 -11.92 35.53 15.99
N SER A 143 -11.73 35.10 14.74
CA SER A 143 -11.89 35.92 13.53
C SER A 143 -13.23 35.70 12.83
N PHE A 144 -14.27 35.22 13.53
CA PHE A 144 -15.56 34.87 12.92
C PHE A 144 -16.17 35.99 12.09
N ASP A 145 -16.07 37.24 12.55
CA ASP A 145 -16.64 38.39 11.84
C ASP A 145 -15.75 38.87 10.71
N THR A 146 -14.44 38.93 10.94
CA THR A 146 -13.47 39.60 10.07
C THR A 146 -12.93 38.71 8.96
N ASP A 147 -12.78 37.41 9.20
CA ASP A 147 -12.32 36.44 8.22
C ASP A 147 -13.53 35.83 7.49
N PRO A 148 -13.56 35.81 6.16
CA PRO A 148 -14.64 35.17 5.40
C PRO A 148 -14.74 33.66 5.71
N HIS A 149 -13.61 33.00 5.99
CA HIS A 149 -13.49 31.55 6.19
C HIS A 149 -12.64 31.24 7.44
N PRO A 150 -13.11 31.63 8.64
CA PRO A 150 -12.31 31.59 9.85
C PRO A 150 -11.90 30.15 10.18
N ALA A 151 -10.64 29.98 10.57
CA ALA A 151 -10.12 28.71 11.05
C ALA A 151 -10.51 28.44 12.50
N LEU A 152 -10.81 27.18 12.80
CA LEU A 152 -11.08 26.73 14.15
C LEU A 152 -9.82 26.87 14.98
N LYS A 153 -9.88 27.65 16.07
CA LYS A 153 -8.75 27.82 16.99
C LYS A 153 -8.73 26.75 18.06
N ALA A 154 -9.88 26.44 18.65
CA ALA A 154 -10.00 25.42 19.69
C ALA A 154 -11.42 24.85 19.71
N SER A 155 -11.57 23.68 20.32
CA SER A 155 -12.86 23.09 20.64
C SER A 155 -12.88 22.48 22.03
N ILE A 156 -13.97 22.69 22.75
CA ILE A 156 -14.32 21.97 23.98
C ILE A 156 -15.52 21.08 23.65
N GLN A 157 -15.48 19.81 24.01
CA GLN A 157 -16.64 18.92 23.92
C GLN A 157 -17.00 18.38 25.31
N VAL A 158 -18.30 18.40 25.60
CA VAL A 158 -18.90 17.94 26.84
C VAL A 158 -19.80 16.75 26.53
N ASP A 159 -19.56 15.63 27.21
CA ASP A 159 -20.46 14.49 27.24
C ASP A 159 -21.49 14.69 28.36
N LEU A 160 -22.77 14.75 28.01
CA LEU A 160 -23.84 15.11 28.94
C LEU A 160 -24.28 13.95 29.84
N ILE A 161 -23.85 12.72 29.58
CA ILE A 161 -24.11 11.57 30.46
C ILE A 161 -23.00 11.49 31.51
N THR A 162 -21.75 11.55 31.07
CA THR A 162 -20.58 11.30 31.93
C THR A 162 -19.99 12.59 32.51
N PHE A 163 -20.41 13.75 32.01
CA PHE A 163 -19.85 15.06 32.31
C PHE A 163 -18.35 15.19 32.02
N MET A 164 -17.78 14.28 31.21
CA MET A 164 -16.41 14.37 30.77
C MET A 164 -16.23 15.50 29.76
N VAL A 165 -15.16 16.27 29.95
CA VAL A 165 -14.80 17.42 29.12
C VAL A 165 -13.52 17.09 28.36
N SER A 166 -13.54 17.28 27.05
CA SER A 166 -12.36 17.16 26.20
C SER A 166 -12.04 18.49 25.53
N TYR A 167 -10.76 18.88 25.57
CA TYR A 167 -10.26 20.10 24.94
C TYR A 167 -9.31 19.73 23.79
N ARG A 168 -9.38 20.49 22.69
CA ARG A 168 -8.44 20.37 21.58
C ARG A 168 -8.08 21.75 21.05
N ASP A 169 -6.77 22.00 20.96
CA ASP A 169 -6.20 23.18 20.34
C ASP A 169 -5.81 22.90 18.88
N TYR A 170 -6.17 23.82 17.99
CA TYR A 170 -5.86 23.79 16.57
C TYR A 170 -4.98 24.96 16.13
N SER A 171 -4.54 25.81 17.07
CA SER A 171 -3.74 27.02 16.80
C SER A 171 -2.42 26.74 16.07
N THR A 172 -1.81 25.58 16.31
CA THR A 172 -0.56 25.13 15.67
C THR A 172 -0.80 24.26 14.43
N SER A 173 -2.06 23.99 14.07
CA SER A 173 -2.39 23.19 12.90
C SER A 173 -2.04 23.93 11.61
N THR A 174 -1.27 23.26 10.74
CA THR A 174 -0.95 23.77 9.40
C THR A 174 -2.11 23.60 8.40
N ASN A 175 -3.16 22.87 8.78
CA ASN A 175 -4.37 22.70 7.98
C ASN A 175 -5.63 22.60 8.87
N PRO A 176 -6.01 23.70 9.56
CA PRO A 176 -7.14 23.68 10.47
C PRO A 176 -8.47 23.54 9.71
N PRO A 177 -9.52 23.00 10.36
CA PRO A 177 -10.89 23.12 9.86
C PRO A 177 -11.29 24.60 9.72
N ILE A 178 -12.07 24.92 8.69
CA ILE A 178 -12.57 26.28 8.45
C ILE A 178 -14.09 26.29 8.32
N LEU A 179 -14.72 27.45 8.53
CA LEU A 179 -16.16 27.61 8.35
C LEU A 179 -16.49 28.16 6.97
N HIS A 180 -17.59 27.64 6.41
CA HIS A 180 -18.28 28.20 5.25
C HIS A 180 -19.74 28.45 5.60
N ARG A 181 -20.38 29.35 4.83
CA ARG A 181 -21.80 29.69 4.99
C ARG A 181 -22.14 30.27 6.35
N LYS A 182 -21.45 31.36 6.73
CA LYS A 182 -21.57 31.92 8.08
C LYS A 182 -22.98 32.43 8.39
N GLU A 183 -23.72 32.85 7.37
CA GLU A 183 -25.13 33.26 7.46
C GLU A 183 -26.04 32.16 7.99
N THR A 184 -25.66 30.88 7.83
CA THR A 184 -26.47 29.76 8.35
C THR A 184 -26.36 29.57 9.86
N PHE A 185 -25.36 30.16 10.53
CA PHE A 185 -25.16 29.98 11.97
C PHE A 185 -25.78 31.10 12.81
N VAL A 186 -26.09 32.26 12.22
CA VAL A 186 -26.54 33.47 12.92
C VAL A 186 -27.98 33.83 12.55
N SER A 187 -28.64 34.65 13.36
CA SER A 187 -29.99 35.17 13.05
C SER A 187 -29.94 36.19 11.91
N SER A 188 -31.09 36.41 11.25
CA SER A 188 -31.23 37.40 10.18
C SER A 188 -31.01 38.85 10.64
N THR A 189 -31.11 39.09 11.95
CA THR A 189 -30.84 40.38 12.60
C THR A 189 -29.37 40.58 12.96
N TYR A 190 -28.51 39.59 12.74
CA TYR A 190 -27.08 39.69 13.05
C TYR A 190 -26.42 40.79 12.20
N PRO A 191 -25.58 41.68 12.77
CA PRO A 191 -25.08 42.86 12.07
C PRO A 191 -24.41 42.60 10.71
N LEU A 192 -23.73 41.45 10.58
CA LEU A 192 -23.03 41.04 9.35
C LEU A 192 -23.79 40.00 8.50
N TYR A 193 -25.05 39.68 8.83
CA TYR A 193 -25.84 38.65 8.15
C TYR A 193 -25.87 38.85 6.63
N GLN A 194 -26.23 40.06 6.18
CA GLN A 194 -26.34 40.38 4.75
C GLN A 194 -25.00 40.24 4.02
N GLN A 195 -23.89 40.62 4.66
CA GLN A 195 -22.55 40.45 4.10
C GLN A 195 -22.18 38.97 3.94
N PHE A 196 -22.48 38.14 4.95
CA PHE A 196 -22.21 36.70 4.87
C PHE A 196 -23.09 36.00 3.82
N ALA A 197 -24.37 36.37 3.75
CA ALA A 197 -25.31 35.81 2.77
C ALA A 197 -24.89 36.17 1.33
N HIS A 198 -24.47 37.41 1.09
CA HIS A 198 -23.98 37.87 -0.21
C HIS A 198 -22.71 37.12 -0.64
N LEU A 199 -21.75 36.93 0.29
CA LEU A 199 -20.56 36.13 0.04
C LEU A 199 -20.93 34.69 -0.36
N THR A 200 -21.77 34.02 0.43
CA THR A 200 -22.21 32.66 0.14
C THR A 200 -22.88 32.55 -1.23
N GLN A 201 -23.79 33.47 -1.57
CA GLN A 201 -24.48 33.47 -2.87
C GLN A 201 -23.48 33.59 -4.03
N THR A 202 -22.47 34.47 -3.89
CA THR A 202 -21.43 34.67 -4.89
C THR A 202 -20.57 33.41 -5.06
N GLU A 203 -20.20 32.76 -3.95
CA GLU A 203 -19.44 31.51 -3.96
C GLU A 203 -20.22 30.32 -4.53
N GLU A 204 -21.53 30.26 -4.29
CA GLU A 204 -22.43 29.27 -4.88
C GLU A 204 -22.54 29.45 -6.40
N ALA A 205 -22.74 30.69 -6.86
CA ALA A 205 -22.82 31.02 -8.28
C ALA A 205 -21.55 30.62 -9.03
N LEU A 206 -20.39 30.84 -8.41
CA LEU A 206 -19.08 30.39 -8.91
C LEU A 206 -18.82 28.91 -8.67
N GLY A 207 -19.71 28.17 -8.02
CA GLY A 207 -19.60 26.74 -7.75
C GLY A 207 -18.45 26.36 -6.81
N LEU A 208 -17.96 27.30 -5.99
CA LEU A 208 -16.89 27.08 -5.01
C LEU A 208 -17.34 26.13 -3.89
N LEU A 209 -18.61 26.20 -3.50
CA LEU A 209 -19.17 25.37 -2.42
C LEU A 209 -19.61 23.95 -2.85
N LYS A 210 -19.38 23.55 -4.12
CA LYS A 210 -19.66 22.18 -4.59
C LYS A 210 -18.70 21.15 -3.97
N LYS A 211 -19.15 19.92 -3.73
CA LYS A 211 -18.35 18.84 -3.08
C LYS A 211 -17.82 19.27 -1.70
N ALA A 212 -18.75 19.55 -0.77
CA ALA A 212 -18.47 20.11 0.55
C ALA A 212 -17.44 19.32 1.40
N ASN A 213 -17.26 18.02 1.13
CA ASN A 213 -16.27 17.18 1.79
C ASN A 213 -14.81 17.50 1.46
N THR A 214 -14.55 18.31 0.42
CA THR A 214 -13.19 18.68 -0.02
C THR A 214 -12.72 20.04 0.47
N ILE A 215 -13.64 20.89 0.95
CA ILE A 215 -13.36 22.30 1.25
C ILE A 215 -13.27 22.62 2.75
N GLY A 216 -13.64 21.69 3.63
CA GLY A 216 -13.72 21.95 5.08
C GLY A 216 -12.40 22.18 5.83
N THR A 217 -11.27 22.26 5.12
CA THR A 217 -9.94 22.54 5.70
C THR A 217 -9.26 23.66 4.92
N ARG A 218 -8.39 24.44 5.57
CA ARG A 218 -7.70 25.59 4.96
C ARG A 218 -7.06 25.26 3.61
N LYS A 219 -6.25 24.21 3.54
CA LYS A 219 -5.57 23.78 2.30
C LYS A 219 -6.57 23.42 1.20
N GLY A 220 -7.59 22.64 1.53
CA GLY A 220 -8.62 22.23 0.55
C GLY A 220 -9.43 23.41 0.00
N TRP A 221 -9.61 24.45 0.81
CA TRP A 221 -10.25 25.69 0.36
C TRP A 221 -9.34 26.55 -0.50
N GLU A 222 -8.08 26.74 -0.11
CA GLU A 222 -7.08 27.45 -0.92
C GLU A 222 -6.88 26.79 -2.30
N GLU A 223 -6.87 25.46 -2.36
CA GLU A 223 -6.85 24.70 -3.62
C GLU A 223 -8.11 24.96 -4.46
N ARG A 224 -9.29 25.04 -3.83
CA ARG A 224 -10.55 25.33 -4.52
C ARG A 224 -10.56 26.72 -5.14
N LEU A 225 -10.11 27.72 -4.38
CA LEU A 225 -9.97 29.10 -4.83
C LEU A 225 -8.98 29.19 -5.99
N ARG A 226 -7.81 28.57 -5.86
CA ARG A 226 -6.78 28.50 -6.92
C ARG A 226 -7.31 27.83 -8.19
N ALA A 227 -8.00 26.70 -8.06
CA ALA A 227 -8.55 25.96 -9.20
C ALA A 227 -9.62 26.74 -9.97
N ARG A 228 -10.26 27.75 -9.34
CA ARG A 228 -11.25 28.62 -9.96
C ARG A 228 -10.74 30.02 -10.28
N HIS A 229 -9.47 30.31 -10.02
CA HIS A 229 -8.84 31.62 -10.24
C HIS A 229 -9.59 32.75 -9.51
N VAL A 230 -10.02 32.44 -8.29
CA VAL A 230 -10.77 33.34 -7.44
C VAL A 230 -9.95 33.62 -6.20
N GLU A 231 -9.90 34.88 -5.79
CA GLU A 231 -9.40 35.29 -4.48
C GLU A 231 -10.54 35.89 -3.66
N ILE A 232 -10.40 35.86 -2.34
CA ILE A 232 -11.37 36.47 -1.42
C ILE A 232 -10.65 37.56 -0.64
N HIS A 233 -11.06 38.81 -0.86
CA HIS A 233 -10.55 39.97 -0.13
C HIS A 233 -11.66 40.52 0.77
N GLY A 234 -11.49 40.40 2.09
CA GLY A 234 -12.58 40.61 3.04
C GLY A 234 -13.70 39.60 2.78
N HIS A 235 -14.94 40.06 2.60
CA HIS A 235 -16.09 39.20 2.26
C HIS A 235 -16.55 39.40 0.82
N HIS A 236 -15.63 39.80 -0.07
CA HIS A 236 -15.90 39.95 -1.49
C HIS A 236 -15.06 38.97 -2.29
N VAL A 237 -15.71 38.38 -3.28
CA VAL A 237 -15.07 37.46 -4.22
C VAL A 237 -14.51 38.25 -5.38
N ILE A 238 -13.19 38.20 -5.55
CA ILE A 238 -12.50 38.75 -6.70
C ILE A 238 -12.23 37.61 -7.65
N GLN A 239 -13.01 37.56 -8.73
CA GLN A 239 -12.67 36.72 -9.85
C GLN A 239 -11.63 37.45 -10.68
N HIS A 240 -10.43 36.89 -10.76
CA HIS A 240 -9.46 37.40 -11.71
C HIS A 240 -9.98 37.06 -13.10
N GLU A 241 -10.35 38.07 -13.90
CA GLU A 241 -10.40 37.89 -15.35
C GLU A 241 -9.07 37.27 -15.73
N ILE A 242 -9.10 36.13 -16.42
CA ILE A 242 -7.92 35.47 -16.94
C ILE A 242 -7.10 36.58 -17.59
N PRO A 243 -5.99 37.05 -16.98
CA PRO A 243 -5.03 37.77 -17.77
C PRO A 243 -4.69 36.74 -18.85
N LEU A 244 -4.48 37.17 -20.09
CA LEU A 244 -3.58 36.45 -20.98
C LEU A 244 -2.21 36.42 -20.27
N ALA A 245 -2.12 35.65 -19.18
CA ALA A 245 -0.92 35.32 -18.48
C ALA A 245 -0.20 34.54 -19.53
N ASN A 246 0.87 35.15 -20.04
CA ASN A 246 1.96 34.52 -20.74
C ASN A 246 1.68 33.04 -20.91
N THR A 247 1.19 32.67 -22.09
CA THR A 247 1.35 31.32 -22.60
C THR A 247 2.85 31.06 -22.63
N ARG A 248 3.43 30.71 -21.48
CA ARG A 248 4.59 29.85 -21.47
C ARG A 248 4.06 28.59 -22.09
N GLN A 249 4.22 28.51 -23.41
CA GLN A 249 3.94 27.33 -24.17
C GLN A 249 4.72 26.21 -23.49
N ILE A 250 4.01 25.32 -22.80
CA ILE A 250 4.65 24.23 -22.09
C ILE A 250 5.26 23.34 -23.14
N GLU A 251 6.58 23.19 -23.10
CA GLU A 251 7.32 22.44 -24.09
C GLU A 251 7.31 20.96 -23.72
N ARG A 252 6.12 20.37 -23.55
CA ARG A 252 5.93 19.00 -23.06
C ARG A 252 6.68 17.95 -23.88
N HIS A 253 6.94 18.22 -25.17
CA HIS A 253 7.77 17.38 -26.03
C HIS A 253 9.21 17.21 -25.51
N LYS A 254 9.74 18.15 -24.71
CA LYS A 254 11.06 18.05 -24.06
C LYS A 254 11.10 17.10 -22.86
N ALA A 255 9.95 16.60 -22.41
CA ALA A 255 9.88 15.58 -21.37
C ALA A 255 10.19 14.17 -21.91
N ALA A 256 10.15 13.98 -23.24
CA ALA A 256 10.57 12.74 -23.87
C ALA A 256 12.08 12.57 -23.72
N ILE A 257 12.51 11.41 -23.21
CA ILE A 257 13.92 11.09 -22.96
C ILE A 257 14.35 10.01 -23.94
N ILE A 258 15.51 10.20 -24.57
CA ILE A 258 16.17 9.16 -25.37
C ILE A 258 16.73 8.10 -24.42
N ARG A 259 16.33 6.84 -24.60
CA ARG A 259 16.77 5.69 -23.78
C ARG A 259 17.30 4.58 -24.68
N HIS A 260 18.29 3.85 -24.21
CA HIS A 260 18.88 2.72 -24.93
C HIS A 260 18.11 1.40 -24.72
N ASP A 261 17.44 1.24 -23.57
CA ASP A 261 16.63 0.07 -23.25
C ASP A 261 15.13 0.32 -23.36
N LEU A 262 14.34 -0.77 -23.39
CA LEU A 262 12.88 -0.70 -23.26
C LEU A 262 12.48 0.09 -22.01
N SER A 263 11.45 0.94 -22.15
CA SER A 263 10.85 1.61 -21.01
C SER A 263 10.36 0.61 -19.98
N ARG A 264 10.34 1.06 -18.72
CA ARG A 264 9.85 0.29 -17.58
C ARG A 264 8.48 -0.36 -17.82
N PRO A 265 7.41 0.36 -18.23
CA PRO A 265 6.10 -0.25 -18.48
C PRO A 265 6.13 -1.34 -19.56
N VAL A 266 6.82 -1.12 -20.67
CA VAL A 266 6.90 -2.08 -21.78
C VAL A 266 7.73 -3.31 -21.38
N ARG A 267 8.82 -3.13 -20.64
CA ARG A 267 9.62 -4.22 -20.09
C ARG A 267 8.79 -5.08 -19.13
N THR A 268 8.04 -4.46 -18.23
CA THR A 268 7.17 -5.18 -17.28
C THR A 268 6.09 -5.98 -18.00
N ALA A 269 5.51 -5.45 -19.08
CA ALA A 269 4.55 -6.18 -19.91
C ALA A 269 5.18 -7.38 -20.65
N LEU A 270 6.42 -7.23 -21.11
CA LEU A 270 7.18 -8.31 -21.73
C LEU A 270 7.50 -9.42 -20.74
N GLU A 271 7.99 -9.07 -19.55
CA GLU A 271 8.26 -10.01 -18.44
C GLU A 271 6.99 -10.69 -17.92
N ALA A 272 5.84 -10.02 -18.00
CA ALA A 272 4.53 -10.58 -17.69
C ALA A 272 4.01 -11.59 -18.74
N GLY A 273 4.72 -11.76 -19.86
CA GLY A 273 4.36 -12.73 -20.90
C GLY A 273 3.18 -12.30 -21.79
N PHE A 274 2.88 -11.00 -21.88
CA PHE A 274 1.78 -10.53 -22.73
C PHE A 274 2.07 -10.63 -24.23
N PHE A 275 3.34 -10.69 -24.61
CA PHE A 275 3.77 -10.77 -26.01
C PHE A 275 3.91 -12.23 -26.45
N THR A 276 2.96 -12.71 -27.23
CA THR A 276 3.01 -13.98 -27.97
C THR A 276 3.35 -13.76 -29.45
N PRO A 277 3.77 -14.78 -30.23
CA PRO A 277 4.33 -14.61 -31.58
C PRO A 277 3.54 -13.75 -32.58
N ASP A 278 2.22 -13.59 -32.39
CA ASP A 278 1.34 -12.80 -33.27
C ASP A 278 0.87 -11.48 -32.63
N THR A 279 1.42 -11.11 -31.48
CA THR A 279 0.97 -9.92 -30.73
C THR A 279 1.38 -8.63 -31.45
N THR A 280 0.39 -7.76 -31.65
CA THR A 280 0.57 -6.40 -32.17
C THR A 280 0.76 -5.39 -31.04
N PHE A 281 1.63 -4.40 -31.24
CA PHE A 281 1.98 -3.39 -30.24
C PHE A 281 1.83 -1.97 -30.79
N PHE A 282 1.19 -1.09 -30.02
CA PHE A 282 1.06 0.32 -30.34
C PHE A 282 1.52 1.20 -29.18
N ASP A 283 2.38 2.18 -29.44
CA ASP A 283 2.87 3.13 -28.44
C ASP A 283 2.22 4.52 -28.64
N TYR A 284 1.30 4.88 -27.74
CA TYR A 284 0.57 6.15 -27.75
C TYR A 284 1.37 7.20 -26.96
N GLY A 285 1.92 8.18 -27.66
CA GLY A 285 2.91 9.13 -27.13
C GLY A 285 4.32 8.54 -27.15
N CYS A 286 4.73 7.96 -28.27
CA CYS A 286 5.98 7.19 -28.39
C CYS A 286 7.27 8.02 -28.29
N GLY A 287 7.17 9.35 -28.27
CA GLY A 287 8.32 10.25 -28.29
C GLY A 287 9.24 9.95 -29.47
N HIS A 288 10.52 9.69 -29.19
CA HIS A 288 11.50 9.29 -30.21
C HIS A 288 11.31 7.87 -30.79
N GLY A 289 10.27 7.12 -30.39
CA GLY A 289 9.95 5.80 -30.96
C GLY A 289 10.85 4.65 -30.49
N GLY A 290 11.56 4.81 -29.38
CA GLY A 290 12.53 3.82 -28.90
C GLY A 290 11.92 2.46 -28.56
N ASP A 291 10.76 2.43 -27.89
CA ASP A 291 10.10 1.17 -27.54
C ASP A 291 9.52 0.48 -28.77
N VAL A 292 8.92 1.25 -29.69
CA VAL A 292 8.47 0.75 -30.99
C VAL A 292 9.60 0.03 -31.73
N ALA A 293 10.78 0.66 -31.83
CA ALA A 293 11.93 0.09 -32.52
C ALA A 293 12.42 -1.21 -31.85
N ARG A 294 12.55 -1.23 -30.52
CA ARG A 294 13.05 -2.40 -29.77
C ARG A 294 12.06 -3.56 -29.75
N ILE A 295 10.76 -3.30 -29.66
CA ILE A 295 9.73 -4.34 -29.78
C ILE A 295 9.72 -4.93 -31.20
N ARG A 296 9.95 -4.11 -32.23
CA ARG A 296 10.12 -4.58 -33.61
C ARG A 296 11.33 -5.50 -33.76
N GLN A 297 12.46 -5.13 -33.15
CA GLN A 297 13.68 -5.96 -33.15
C GLN A 297 13.48 -7.32 -32.47
N LYS A 298 12.50 -7.43 -31.56
CA LYS A 298 12.10 -8.71 -30.94
C LYS A 298 11.14 -9.54 -31.79
N GLY A 299 10.78 -9.07 -32.98
CA GLY A 299 9.95 -9.82 -33.95
C GLY A 299 8.46 -9.48 -33.93
N PHE A 300 8.01 -8.52 -33.12
CA PHE A 300 6.59 -8.15 -33.03
C PHE A 300 6.22 -7.02 -34.01
N THR A 301 4.99 -7.05 -34.50
CA THR A 301 4.41 -5.94 -35.26
C THR A 301 4.20 -4.76 -34.32
N SER A 302 4.98 -3.69 -34.51
CA SER A 302 4.91 -2.50 -33.67
C SER A 302 4.70 -1.22 -34.47
N SER A 303 3.94 -0.28 -33.91
CA SER A 303 3.80 1.09 -34.42
C SER A 303 3.62 2.06 -33.26
N GLY A 304 3.64 3.37 -33.54
CA GLY A 304 3.44 4.37 -32.50
C GLY A 304 3.15 5.74 -33.07
N TRP A 305 2.53 6.57 -32.25
CA TRP A 305 2.13 7.94 -32.57
C TRP A 305 2.60 8.87 -31.47
N ASP A 306 3.03 10.07 -31.84
CA ASP A 306 3.36 11.13 -30.89
C ASP A 306 2.94 12.48 -31.50
N PRO A 307 2.26 13.37 -30.75
CA PRO A 307 1.76 14.63 -31.30
C PRO A 307 2.87 15.57 -31.81
N TYR A 308 4.12 15.39 -31.37
CA TYR A 308 5.27 16.20 -31.78
C TYR A 308 6.25 15.42 -32.66
N TYR A 309 6.69 14.24 -32.21
CA TYR A 309 7.76 13.49 -32.87
C TYR A 309 7.28 12.59 -34.02
N ALA A 310 6.00 12.22 -34.04
CA ALA A 310 5.40 11.38 -35.08
C ALA A 310 3.94 11.74 -35.38
N PRO A 311 3.63 13.03 -35.70
CA PRO A 311 2.25 13.50 -35.82
C PRO A 311 1.50 12.90 -37.01
N GLY A 312 2.22 12.51 -38.07
CA GLY A 312 1.67 11.90 -39.28
C GLY A 312 1.48 10.38 -39.18
N SER A 313 1.91 9.73 -38.10
CA SER A 313 1.70 8.29 -37.93
C SER A 313 0.23 7.99 -37.65
N PRO A 314 -0.39 6.99 -38.30
CA PRO A 314 -1.77 6.64 -38.01
C PRO A 314 -1.90 6.04 -36.62
N GLN A 315 -2.97 6.40 -35.91
CA GLN A 315 -3.37 5.73 -34.68
C GLN A 315 -4.16 4.48 -35.04
N VAL A 316 -3.55 3.31 -34.84
CA VAL A 316 -4.13 2.01 -35.24
C VAL A 316 -4.40 1.13 -34.01
N PRO A 317 -5.46 0.31 -34.02
CA PRO A 317 -5.68 -0.68 -32.97
C PRO A 317 -4.52 -1.67 -32.88
N ALA A 318 -4.29 -2.19 -31.67
CA ALA A 318 -3.32 -3.24 -31.39
C ALA A 318 -3.72 -4.06 -30.16
N ASP A 319 -3.23 -5.29 -30.09
CA ASP A 319 -3.40 -6.18 -28.94
C ASP A 319 -2.94 -5.50 -27.64
N ILE A 320 -1.75 -4.90 -27.69
CA ILE A 320 -1.15 -4.18 -26.56
C ILE A 320 -0.95 -2.72 -26.95
N VAL A 321 -1.59 -1.82 -26.20
CA VAL A 321 -1.33 -0.37 -26.30
C VAL A 321 -0.56 0.11 -25.08
N ASN A 322 0.51 0.86 -25.29
CA ASN A 322 1.26 1.54 -24.25
C ASN A 322 0.89 3.03 -24.20
N LEU A 323 0.47 3.51 -23.04
CA LEU A 323 0.35 4.93 -22.67
C LEU A 323 1.38 5.24 -21.58
N GLY A 324 2.64 5.08 -21.95
CA GLY A 324 3.76 5.08 -21.02
C GLY A 324 4.27 6.50 -20.71
N TYR A 325 4.04 6.98 -19.50
CA TYR A 325 4.52 8.30 -19.03
C TYR A 325 3.95 9.52 -19.79
N VAL A 326 2.77 9.37 -20.40
CA VAL A 326 2.11 10.44 -21.16
C VAL A 326 1.19 11.27 -20.28
N ILE A 327 0.36 10.64 -19.46
CA ILE A 327 -0.64 11.34 -18.64
C ILE A 327 0.00 12.26 -17.59
N ASN A 328 1.25 12.01 -17.20
CA ASN A 328 2.00 12.85 -16.26
C ASN A 328 2.65 14.08 -16.90
N VAL A 329 2.64 14.22 -18.24
CA VAL A 329 3.21 15.38 -18.94
C VAL A 329 2.17 16.27 -19.63
N ILE A 330 0.89 15.85 -19.62
CA ILE A 330 -0.24 16.63 -20.11
C ILE A 330 -0.77 17.52 -18.98
N GLU A 331 -0.63 18.84 -19.14
CA GLU A 331 -1.04 19.85 -18.16
C GLU A 331 -2.55 20.03 -18.06
N ASP A 332 -3.28 19.89 -19.18
CA ASP A 332 -4.73 20.07 -19.21
C ASP A 332 -5.44 18.78 -18.76
N PRO A 333 -6.23 18.81 -17.67
CA PRO A 333 -6.89 17.61 -17.16
C PRO A 333 -7.89 16.98 -18.15
N SER A 334 -8.50 17.77 -19.03
CA SER A 334 -9.49 17.29 -20.02
C SER A 334 -8.78 16.57 -21.16
N GLU A 335 -7.69 17.12 -21.68
CA GLU A 335 -6.80 16.50 -22.66
C GLU A 335 -6.20 15.21 -22.11
N ARG A 336 -5.73 15.23 -20.85
CA ARG A 336 -5.18 14.05 -20.16
C ARG A 336 -6.20 12.91 -20.10
N ARG A 337 -7.45 13.24 -19.74
CA ARG A 337 -8.57 12.29 -19.73
C ARG A 337 -8.83 11.75 -21.14
N GLN A 338 -8.83 12.62 -22.14
CA GLN A 338 -9.11 12.22 -23.52
C GLN A 338 -8.00 11.32 -24.10
N ALA A 339 -6.73 11.59 -23.79
CA ALA A 339 -5.60 10.75 -24.18
C ALA A 339 -5.74 9.33 -23.61
N LEU A 340 -6.12 9.20 -22.33
CA LEU A 340 -6.38 7.90 -21.71
C LEU A 340 -7.53 7.15 -22.39
N ILE A 341 -8.63 7.83 -22.69
CA ILE A 341 -9.77 7.25 -23.41
C ILE A 341 -9.38 6.81 -24.83
N ASN A 342 -8.60 7.63 -25.54
CA ASN A 342 -8.17 7.33 -26.90
C ASN A 342 -7.22 6.13 -26.95
N ALA A 343 -6.23 6.07 -26.06
CA ALA A 343 -5.34 4.92 -25.94
C ALA A 343 -6.14 3.64 -25.62
N TRP A 344 -7.15 3.74 -24.73
CA TRP A 344 -8.03 2.61 -24.44
C TRP A 344 -8.79 2.13 -25.67
N LYS A 345 -9.35 3.03 -26.48
CA LYS A 345 -10.06 2.67 -27.73
C LYS A 345 -9.22 1.86 -28.71
N LEU A 346 -7.90 2.07 -28.73
CA LEU A 346 -6.98 1.34 -29.59
C LEU A 346 -6.58 -0.04 -29.02
N ALA A 347 -6.76 -0.27 -27.72
CA ALA A 347 -6.33 -1.50 -27.07
C ALA A 347 -7.35 -2.62 -27.28
N GLU A 348 -6.94 -3.69 -27.97
CA GLU A 348 -7.77 -4.87 -28.23
C GLU A 348 -7.71 -5.91 -27.10
N LYS A 349 -6.57 -6.03 -26.40
CA LYS A 349 -6.42 -6.95 -25.26
C LYS A 349 -6.01 -6.21 -23.98
N VAL A 350 -4.89 -5.48 -24.01
CA VAL A 350 -4.30 -4.86 -22.82
C VAL A 350 -3.87 -3.42 -23.11
N LEU A 351 -4.27 -2.50 -22.23
CA LEU A 351 -3.70 -1.15 -22.15
C LEU A 351 -2.71 -1.09 -20.98
N ILE A 352 -1.49 -0.67 -21.26
CA ILE A 352 -0.47 -0.33 -20.27
C ILE A 352 -0.56 1.16 -19.99
N VAL A 353 -0.77 1.54 -18.74
CA VAL A 353 -0.77 2.94 -18.31
C VAL A 353 0.32 3.13 -17.27
N SER A 354 1.21 4.11 -17.49
CA SER A 354 2.19 4.47 -16.47
C SER A 354 2.34 5.97 -16.30
N ALA A 355 2.69 6.37 -15.08
CA ALA A 355 2.97 7.76 -14.73
C ALA A 355 4.02 7.83 -13.64
N GLN A 356 4.63 9.00 -13.48
CA GLN A 356 5.49 9.26 -12.34
C GLN A 356 4.65 9.32 -11.06
N VAL A 357 5.10 8.59 -10.04
CA VAL A 357 4.48 8.56 -8.71
C VAL A 357 5.34 9.40 -7.77
N SER A 358 4.70 10.14 -6.87
CA SER A 358 5.43 11.06 -5.99
C SER A 358 6.33 10.33 -4.99
N LEU A 359 7.52 10.88 -4.80
CA LEU A 359 8.57 10.44 -3.88
C LEU A 359 8.71 11.55 -2.81
N ASP A 360 7.90 11.50 -1.75
CA ASP A 360 7.89 12.42 -0.60
C ASP A 360 7.78 13.96 -0.85
N GLU A 361 7.15 14.67 0.10
CA GLU A 361 6.93 16.13 -0.02
C GLU A 361 8.22 16.97 0.10
N GLY A 362 9.28 16.40 0.67
CA GLY A 362 10.54 17.09 0.95
C GLY A 362 11.37 17.42 -0.28
N ASP A 363 11.30 16.59 -1.32
CA ASP A 363 12.13 16.72 -2.53
C ASP A 363 11.45 17.56 -3.64
N ARG A 364 10.15 17.86 -3.48
CA ARG A 364 9.36 18.69 -4.40
C ARG A 364 9.84 20.15 -4.50
N ARG A 365 10.73 20.60 -3.60
CA ARG A 365 11.26 21.98 -3.53
C ARG A 365 12.75 22.09 -3.90
N GLY A 366 13.19 21.32 -4.90
CA GLY A 366 14.44 21.65 -5.60
C GLY A 366 14.39 23.06 -6.22
N LYS A 367 15.53 23.77 -6.25
CA LYS A 367 15.64 25.09 -6.90
C LYS A 367 15.22 24.99 -8.38
N GLY A 368 14.12 25.63 -8.75
CA GLY A 368 13.71 25.81 -10.16
C GLY A 368 12.40 25.11 -10.59
N THR A 369 11.62 24.54 -9.67
CA THR A 369 10.28 24.01 -9.96
C THR A 369 9.19 25.02 -9.55
N ILE A 370 8.20 25.24 -10.42
CA ILE A 370 7.09 26.17 -10.18
C ILE A 370 5.79 25.37 -10.16
N ALA A 371 4.94 25.55 -9.14
CA ALA A 371 3.63 24.92 -9.14
C ALA A 371 2.78 25.42 -10.33
N TYR A 372 2.19 24.51 -11.10
CA TYR A 372 1.37 24.83 -12.27
C TYR A 372 0.20 23.84 -12.35
N GLY A 373 -1.05 24.33 -12.34
CA GLY A 373 -2.22 23.46 -12.31
C GLY A 373 -2.18 22.46 -11.15
N ASP A 374 -2.27 21.16 -11.47
CA ASP A 374 -2.18 20.03 -10.52
C ASP A 374 -0.82 19.32 -10.53
N GLY A 375 0.21 19.99 -11.04
CA GLY A 375 1.59 19.49 -11.11
C GLY A 375 2.61 20.61 -10.93
N ILE A 376 3.80 20.39 -11.48
CA ILE A 376 4.90 21.36 -11.47
C ILE A 376 5.38 21.62 -12.90
N VAL A 377 5.90 22.83 -13.16
CA VAL A 377 6.73 23.14 -14.31
C VAL A 377 8.19 23.04 -13.89
N THR A 378 8.96 22.24 -14.61
CA THR A 378 10.39 22.04 -14.37
C THR A 378 11.22 23.20 -14.92
N ALA A 379 12.51 23.25 -14.58
CA ALA A 379 13.45 24.21 -15.16
C ALA A 379 13.57 24.13 -16.70
N ARG A 380 13.15 23.00 -17.31
CA ARG A 380 13.10 22.80 -18.77
C ARG A 380 11.79 23.27 -19.40
N ASN A 381 10.95 23.98 -18.66
CA ASN A 381 9.63 24.45 -19.07
C ASN A 381 8.68 23.29 -19.51
N THR A 382 8.85 22.11 -18.89
CA THR A 382 7.98 20.93 -19.08
C THR A 382 7.02 20.80 -17.90
N PHE A 383 5.78 20.39 -18.15
CA PHE A 383 4.83 20.03 -17.10
C PHE A 383 5.12 18.61 -16.58
N GLN A 384 5.00 18.44 -15.27
CA GLN A 384 5.13 17.14 -14.61
C GLN A 384 4.11 17.02 -13.48
N LYS A 385 3.18 16.08 -13.60
CA LYS A 385 2.33 15.62 -12.51
C LYS A 385 2.96 14.39 -11.85
N TYR A 386 3.09 14.43 -10.53
CA TYR A 386 3.45 13.29 -9.70
C TYR A 386 2.19 12.78 -9.02
N PHE A 387 1.76 11.59 -9.40
CA PHE A 387 0.56 10.99 -8.82
C PHE A 387 0.91 10.35 -7.47
N GLU A 388 -0.01 10.37 -6.52
CA GLU A 388 0.06 9.39 -5.43
C GLU A 388 -0.34 8.00 -5.99
N PRO A 389 0.20 6.87 -5.49
CA PRO A 389 -0.10 5.56 -6.07
C PRO A 389 -1.60 5.25 -6.13
N GLN A 390 -2.34 5.57 -5.06
CA GLN A 390 -3.80 5.36 -5.05
C GLN A 390 -4.54 6.35 -5.96
N GLU A 391 -4.01 7.57 -6.13
CA GLU A 391 -4.59 8.57 -7.03
C GLU A 391 -4.53 8.09 -8.47
N LEU A 392 -3.39 7.53 -8.91
CA LEU A 392 -3.20 7.03 -10.26
C LEU A 392 -4.17 5.89 -10.58
N LYS A 393 -4.27 4.88 -9.70
CA LYS A 393 -5.22 3.77 -9.88
C LYS A 393 -6.65 4.29 -9.95
N ALA A 394 -7.06 5.11 -8.98
CA ALA A 394 -8.42 5.65 -8.93
C ALA A 394 -8.75 6.49 -10.16
N TYR A 395 -7.79 7.26 -10.69
CA TYR A 395 -7.94 8.01 -11.92
C TYR A 395 -8.20 7.08 -13.12
N ILE A 396 -7.39 6.03 -13.28
CA ILE A 396 -7.56 5.06 -14.37
C ILE A 396 -8.92 4.35 -14.27
N ASP A 397 -9.24 3.80 -13.09
CA ASP A 397 -10.48 3.07 -12.84
C ASP A 397 -11.72 3.94 -13.14
N GLN A 398 -11.72 5.21 -12.70
CA GLN A 398 -12.86 6.11 -12.89
C GLN A 398 -13.01 6.61 -14.34
N VAL A 399 -11.90 6.78 -15.06
CA VAL A 399 -11.95 7.23 -16.46
C VAL A 399 -12.41 6.10 -17.37
N LEU A 400 -11.89 4.89 -17.15
CA LEU A 400 -12.13 3.74 -18.03
C LEU A 400 -13.32 2.88 -17.59
N GLY A 401 -13.73 2.93 -16.32
CA GLY A 401 -14.79 2.07 -15.77
C GLY A 401 -14.38 0.60 -15.66
N VAL A 402 -13.07 0.31 -15.65
CA VAL A 402 -12.48 -1.04 -15.59
C VAL A 402 -11.42 -1.04 -14.49
N ASP A 403 -11.35 -2.14 -13.72
CA ASP A 403 -10.37 -2.28 -12.65
C ASP A 403 -8.94 -2.45 -13.22
N ALA A 404 -8.08 -1.48 -12.95
CA ALA A 404 -6.68 -1.50 -13.36
C ALA A 404 -5.83 -2.35 -12.40
N ILE A 405 -5.04 -3.28 -12.94
CA ILE A 405 -4.19 -4.19 -12.16
C ILE A 405 -2.77 -3.64 -12.10
N PRO A 406 -2.16 -3.44 -10.91
CA PRO A 406 -0.78 -2.98 -10.84
C PRO A 406 0.20 -4.01 -11.41
N GLY A 407 0.99 -3.58 -12.40
CA GLY A 407 2.16 -4.31 -12.91
C GLY A 407 3.39 -4.09 -12.03
N GLY A 408 3.54 -2.86 -11.52
CA GLY A 408 4.58 -2.38 -10.62
C GLY A 408 4.23 -0.99 -10.12
N LEU A 409 5.08 -0.38 -9.29
CA LEU A 409 4.83 0.98 -8.82
C LEU A 409 4.68 1.97 -10.00
N GLY A 410 3.52 2.63 -10.08
CA GLY A 410 3.20 3.59 -11.13
C GLY A 410 2.90 2.98 -12.51
N ILE A 411 2.75 1.66 -12.60
CA ILE A 411 2.47 0.91 -13.84
C ILE A 411 1.23 0.06 -13.63
N TYR A 412 0.23 0.24 -14.47
CA TYR A 412 -1.04 -0.49 -14.42
C TYR A 412 -1.35 -1.13 -15.77
N PHE A 413 -1.97 -2.31 -15.70
CA PHE A 413 -2.50 -3.04 -16.84
C PHE A 413 -4.03 -3.04 -16.77
N VAL A 414 -4.68 -2.67 -17.87
CA VAL A 414 -6.14 -2.66 -18.00
C VAL A 414 -6.50 -3.66 -19.08
N PHE A 415 -7.28 -4.67 -18.73
CA PHE A 415 -7.63 -5.79 -19.60
C PHE A 415 -9.02 -5.60 -20.20
N ARG A 416 -9.18 -5.95 -21.48
CA ARG A 416 -10.48 -5.98 -22.17
C ARG A 416 -11.35 -7.16 -21.73
N ASP A 417 -10.70 -8.27 -21.42
CA ASP A 417 -11.33 -9.53 -21.02
C ASP A 417 -11.03 -9.83 -19.56
N GLU A 418 -12.08 -10.01 -18.77
CA GLU A 418 -11.97 -10.33 -17.34
C GLU A 418 -11.31 -11.69 -17.10
N ILE A 419 -11.48 -12.67 -18.00
CA ILE A 419 -10.83 -13.99 -17.84
C ILE A 419 -9.31 -13.86 -17.96
N GLN A 420 -8.82 -13.04 -18.89
CA GLN A 420 -7.40 -12.71 -19.00
C GLN A 420 -6.91 -11.94 -17.78
N ALA A 421 -7.70 -10.97 -17.29
CA ALA A 421 -7.40 -10.22 -16.08
C ALA A 421 -7.23 -11.14 -14.87
N GLN A 422 -8.16 -12.08 -14.65
CA GLN A 422 -8.10 -13.05 -13.56
C GLN A 422 -6.95 -14.05 -13.72
N SER A 423 -6.67 -14.49 -14.95
CA SER A 423 -5.54 -15.37 -15.23
C SER A 423 -4.20 -14.69 -14.91
N PHE A 424 -4.06 -13.41 -15.23
CA PHE A 424 -2.90 -12.61 -14.85
C PHE A 424 -2.79 -12.40 -13.33
N ARG A 425 -3.91 -12.10 -12.64
CA ARG A 425 -3.91 -11.99 -11.16
C ARG A 425 -3.46 -13.30 -10.51
N ALA A 426 -3.96 -14.44 -10.97
CA ALA A 426 -3.62 -15.75 -10.42
C ALA A 426 -2.16 -16.12 -10.68
N SER A 427 -1.62 -15.82 -11.88
CA SER A 427 -0.23 -16.18 -12.21
C SER A 427 0.79 -15.48 -11.32
N ARG A 428 0.51 -14.26 -10.82
CA ARG A 428 1.40 -13.50 -9.92
C ARG A 428 1.66 -14.16 -8.57
N PHE A 429 0.79 -15.07 -8.13
CA PHE A 429 0.88 -15.76 -6.85
C PHE A 429 1.14 -17.26 -7.01
N ARG A 430 1.54 -17.68 -8.22
CA ARG A 430 1.86 -19.08 -8.50
C ARG A 430 3.32 -19.35 -8.20
N SER A 431 3.60 -20.45 -7.50
CA SER A 431 4.96 -20.87 -7.16
C SER A 431 5.57 -21.74 -8.26
N ARG A 432 6.87 -21.63 -8.51
CA ARG A 432 7.60 -22.60 -9.35
C ARG A 432 7.70 -23.94 -8.62
N MET A 433 7.46 -25.02 -9.36
CA MET A 433 7.54 -26.39 -8.85
C MET A 433 8.40 -27.22 -9.80
N THR A 434 9.19 -28.13 -9.22
CA THR A 434 9.97 -29.10 -9.98
C THR A 434 9.23 -30.42 -10.02
N THR A 435 9.21 -31.06 -11.19
CA THR A 435 8.62 -32.39 -11.34
C THR A 435 9.40 -33.40 -10.48
N PRO A 436 8.70 -34.25 -9.70
CA PRO A 436 9.31 -35.25 -8.85
C PRO A 436 10.30 -36.15 -9.59
N ARG A 437 11.44 -36.43 -8.95
CA ARG A 437 12.50 -37.24 -9.55
C ARG A 437 12.12 -38.72 -9.56
N ILE A 438 12.54 -39.42 -10.60
CA ILE A 438 12.42 -40.88 -10.68
C ILE A 438 13.38 -41.49 -9.66
N ARG A 439 12.85 -42.25 -8.70
CA ARG A 439 13.63 -42.92 -7.65
C ARG A 439 13.83 -44.41 -7.95
N VAL A 440 12.84 -45.02 -8.60
CA VAL A 440 12.82 -46.46 -8.89
C VAL A 440 12.86 -46.69 -10.39
N LYS A 441 13.82 -47.50 -10.85
CA LYS A 441 13.93 -47.94 -12.25
C LYS A 441 12.87 -49.00 -12.54
N LEU A 442 11.67 -48.57 -12.89
CA LEU A 442 10.58 -49.46 -13.30
C LEU A 442 10.59 -49.61 -14.84
N LYS A 443 10.82 -50.82 -15.36
CA LYS A 443 10.85 -51.08 -16.83
C LYS A 443 9.61 -50.53 -17.55
N ARG A 444 8.44 -50.70 -16.93
CA ARG A 444 7.17 -50.19 -17.49
C ARG A 444 7.16 -48.67 -17.56
N PHE A 445 7.72 -47.95 -16.59
CA PHE A 445 7.83 -46.49 -16.67
C PHE A 445 8.85 -46.08 -17.75
N GLU A 446 10.02 -46.70 -17.77
CA GLU A 446 11.09 -46.36 -18.74
C GLU A 446 10.64 -46.52 -20.19
N ASN A 447 9.92 -47.60 -20.51
CA ASN A 447 9.42 -47.86 -21.86
C ASN A 447 8.47 -46.76 -22.38
N TYR A 448 7.74 -46.09 -21.49
CA TYR A 448 6.75 -45.08 -21.84
C TYR A 448 7.09 -43.69 -21.28
N ARG A 449 8.34 -43.47 -20.85
CA ARG A 449 8.76 -42.24 -20.18
C ARG A 449 8.42 -40.99 -21.01
N LYS A 450 8.66 -41.05 -22.32
CA LYS A 450 8.36 -39.94 -23.25
C LYS A 450 6.85 -39.63 -23.28
N LEU A 451 6.00 -40.66 -23.30
CA LEU A 451 4.55 -40.52 -23.33
C LEU A 451 3.98 -40.04 -21.98
N LEU A 452 4.61 -40.42 -20.86
CA LEU A 452 4.19 -40.04 -19.50
C LEU A 452 4.73 -38.69 -19.03
N THR A 453 5.78 -38.15 -19.68
CA THR A 453 6.39 -36.87 -19.29
C THR A 453 5.40 -35.70 -19.35
N PRO A 454 4.60 -35.51 -20.44
CA PRO A 454 3.59 -34.45 -20.48
C PRO A 454 2.55 -34.56 -19.35
N LEU A 455 2.18 -35.78 -18.95
CA LEU A 455 1.29 -36.00 -17.80
C LEU A 455 1.96 -35.59 -16.48
N MET A 456 3.23 -35.92 -16.28
CA MET A 456 4.01 -35.50 -15.10
C MET A 456 4.14 -33.97 -15.03
N GLU A 457 4.41 -33.32 -16.14
CA GLU A 457 4.49 -31.85 -16.26
C GLU A 457 3.14 -31.21 -15.95
N PHE A 458 2.04 -31.74 -16.50
CA PHE A 458 0.69 -31.26 -16.21
C PHE A 458 0.36 -31.34 -14.71
N VAL A 459 0.64 -32.48 -14.06
CA VAL A 459 0.36 -32.65 -12.63
C VAL A 459 1.26 -31.75 -11.79
N THR A 460 2.52 -31.56 -12.18
CA THR A 460 3.44 -30.59 -11.53
C THR A 460 2.89 -29.18 -11.61
N GLU A 461 2.36 -28.82 -12.78
CA GLU A 461 1.83 -27.51 -13.05
C GLU A 461 0.50 -27.28 -12.32
N ARG A 462 -0.46 -28.22 -12.35
CA ARG A 462 -1.83 -28.01 -11.84
C ARG A 462 -2.10 -28.59 -10.45
N GLY A 463 -1.25 -29.49 -9.96
CA GLY A 463 -1.46 -30.21 -8.70
C GLY A 463 -2.63 -31.20 -8.75
N ARG A 464 -3.09 -31.56 -9.95
CA ARG A 464 -4.20 -32.49 -10.20
C ARG A 464 -4.04 -33.19 -11.53
N LEU A 465 -4.78 -34.28 -11.74
CA LEU A 465 -4.86 -34.95 -13.03
C LEU A 465 -5.62 -34.11 -14.08
N PRO A 466 -5.24 -34.21 -15.37
CA PRO A 466 -5.94 -33.53 -16.46
C PRO A 466 -7.29 -34.18 -16.76
N LYS A 467 -8.25 -33.38 -17.23
CA LYS A 467 -9.35 -33.90 -18.08
C LYS A 467 -8.81 -34.27 -19.47
N LYS A 468 -9.59 -35.05 -20.22
CA LYS A 468 -9.20 -35.51 -21.55
C LYS A 468 -8.87 -34.37 -22.51
N GLU A 469 -9.52 -33.22 -22.36
CA GLU A 469 -9.37 -32.06 -23.24
C GLU A 469 -8.21 -31.14 -22.83
N GLU A 470 -7.61 -31.36 -21.65
CA GLU A 470 -6.57 -30.50 -21.09
C GLU A 470 -5.14 -30.98 -21.41
N LEU A 471 -4.99 -32.20 -21.92
CA LEU A 471 -3.71 -32.79 -22.27
C LEU A 471 -3.78 -33.37 -23.70
N PRO A 472 -3.01 -32.85 -24.67
CA PRO A 472 -3.03 -33.33 -26.05
C PRO A 472 -2.78 -34.85 -26.17
N GLU A 473 -1.87 -35.39 -25.36
CA GLU A 473 -1.48 -36.81 -25.36
C GLU A 473 -2.50 -37.70 -24.63
N ALA A 474 -3.60 -37.15 -24.09
CA ALA A 474 -4.53 -37.91 -23.27
C ALA A 474 -5.13 -39.12 -23.98
N ALA A 475 -5.40 -39.01 -25.28
CA ALA A 475 -5.95 -40.10 -26.08
C ALA A 475 -4.94 -41.27 -26.22
N GLU A 476 -3.68 -40.97 -26.53
CA GLU A 476 -2.60 -41.94 -26.63
C GLU A 476 -2.31 -42.62 -25.29
N ILE A 477 -2.25 -41.83 -24.22
CA ILE A 477 -2.08 -42.35 -22.86
C ILE A 477 -3.23 -43.29 -22.48
N CYS A 478 -4.48 -42.94 -22.82
CA CYS A 478 -5.62 -43.81 -22.51
C CYS A 478 -5.66 -45.07 -23.38
N ALA A 479 -5.17 -45.04 -24.62
CA ALA A 479 -5.06 -46.23 -25.45
C ALA A 479 -4.09 -47.25 -24.84
N GLU A 480 -2.96 -46.78 -24.32
CA GLU A 480 -1.93 -47.64 -23.74
C GLU A 480 -2.24 -48.09 -22.30
N PHE A 481 -2.69 -47.16 -21.44
CA PHE A 481 -2.86 -47.40 -20.00
C PHE A 481 -4.33 -47.56 -19.59
N ILE A 482 -5.28 -47.54 -20.53
CA ILE A 482 -6.74 -47.58 -20.34
C ILE A 482 -7.31 -46.27 -19.77
N SER A 483 -6.60 -45.58 -18.88
CA SER A 483 -6.99 -44.26 -18.38
C SER A 483 -5.80 -43.43 -17.87
N ILE A 484 -5.98 -42.10 -17.82
CA ILE A 484 -5.04 -41.16 -17.19
C ILE A 484 -4.68 -41.58 -15.75
N LYS A 485 -5.66 -42.03 -14.96
CA LYS A 485 -5.41 -42.47 -13.58
C LYS A 485 -4.44 -43.65 -13.53
N ARG A 486 -4.65 -44.67 -14.38
CA ARG A 486 -3.77 -45.84 -14.44
C ARG A 486 -2.36 -45.49 -14.95
N ALA A 487 -2.25 -44.56 -15.89
CA ALA A 487 -0.97 -44.02 -16.31
C ALA A 487 -0.24 -43.32 -15.15
N TYR A 488 -0.99 -42.55 -14.36
CA TYR A 488 -0.46 -41.88 -13.16
C TYR A 488 -0.06 -42.87 -12.05
N ASP A 489 -0.79 -43.97 -11.86
CA ASP A 489 -0.40 -45.02 -10.91
C ASP A 489 0.97 -45.63 -11.26
N VAL A 490 1.34 -45.69 -12.55
CA VAL A 490 2.68 -46.12 -12.99
C VAL A 490 3.74 -45.06 -12.65
N ILE A 491 3.41 -43.77 -12.79
CA ILE A 491 4.29 -42.66 -12.37
C ILE A 491 4.56 -42.73 -10.86
N LEU A 492 3.51 -42.94 -10.05
CA LEU A 492 3.63 -43.05 -8.58
C LEU A 492 4.51 -44.22 -8.14
N GLN A 493 4.56 -45.32 -8.88
CA GLN A 493 5.46 -46.44 -8.60
C GLN A 493 6.94 -46.13 -8.89
N ALA A 494 7.20 -45.18 -9.79
CA ALA A 494 8.56 -44.80 -10.20
C ALA A 494 9.10 -43.57 -9.44
N THR A 495 8.22 -42.82 -8.77
CA THR A 495 8.52 -41.53 -8.09
C THR A 495 8.10 -41.58 -6.62
N ASP A 496 8.27 -40.48 -5.89
CA ASP A 496 7.78 -40.36 -4.51
C ASP A 496 6.36 -39.75 -4.47
N PRO A 497 5.35 -40.49 -3.96
CA PRO A 497 3.99 -39.96 -3.79
C PRO A 497 3.89 -38.70 -2.91
N GLU A 498 4.76 -38.54 -1.92
CA GLU A 498 4.74 -37.38 -1.02
C GLU A 498 5.12 -36.08 -1.75
N GLU A 499 6.01 -36.16 -2.74
CA GLU A 499 6.38 -34.99 -3.55
C GLU A 499 5.20 -34.50 -4.40
N TRP A 500 4.36 -35.41 -4.90
CA TRP A 500 3.14 -35.06 -5.63
C TRP A 500 2.05 -34.46 -4.74
N GLU A 501 1.88 -34.99 -3.53
CA GLU A 501 0.96 -34.41 -2.55
C GLU A 501 1.44 -33.02 -2.08
N ALA A 502 2.76 -32.82 -1.96
CA ALA A 502 3.34 -31.51 -1.69
C ALA A 502 3.04 -30.51 -2.82
N ILE A 503 3.08 -30.94 -4.08
CA ILE A 503 2.66 -30.11 -5.24
C ILE A 503 1.18 -29.74 -5.12
N ALA A 504 0.29 -30.71 -4.89
CA ALA A 504 -1.14 -30.45 -4.75
C ALA A 504 -1.42 -29.44 -3.62
N ARG A 505 -0.78 -29.63 -2.46
CA ARG A 505 -0.86 -28.70 -1.31
C ARG A 505 -0.35 -27.32 -1.67
N LYS A 506 0.78 -27.20 -2.37
CA LYS A 506 1.33 -25.91 -2.79
C LYS A 506 0.40 -25.18 -3.76
N ARG A 507 -0.22 -25.90 -4.70
CA ARG A 507 -1.20 -25.33 -5.64
C ARG A 507 -2.47 -24.85 -4.94
N ARG A 508 -2.94 -25.60 -3.93
CA ARG A 508 -4.02 -25.14 -3.05
C ARG A 508 -3.64 -23.85 -2.34
N GLN A 509 -2.44 -23.77 -1.75
CA GLN A 509 -1.94 -22.56 -1.09
C GLN A 509 -1.81 -21.35 -2.04
N ASP A 510 -1.26 -21.54 -3.24
CA ASP A 510 -1.17 -20.48 -4.27
C ASP A 510 -2.56 -19.93 -4.61
N MET A 511 -3.55 -20.81 -4.80
CA MET A 511 -4.93 -20.44 -5.08
C MET A 511 -5.57 -19.71 -3.90
N MET A 512 -5.30 -20.13 -2.65
CA MET A 512 -5.79 -19.43 -1.46
C MET A 512 -5.24 -18.00 -1.38
N VAL A 513 -3.95 -17.79 -1.65
CA VAL A 513 -3.35 -16.43 -1.66
C VAL A 513 -4.02 -15.57 -2.74
N TYR A 514 -4.18 -16.09 -3.95
CA TYR A 514 -4.86 -15.39 -5.04
C TYR A 514 -6.32 -15.03 -4.69
N LEU A 515 -7.11 -15.99 -4.20
CA LEU A 515 -8.50 -15.77 -3.83
C LEU A 515 -8.61 -14.79 -2.66
N ALA A 516 -7.78 -14.93 -1.62
CA ALA A 516 -7.75 -14.05 -0.46
C ALA A 516 -7.49 -12.60 -0.85
N LEU A 517 -6.49 -12.36 -1.70
CA LEU A 517 -6.23 -11.02 -2.23
C LEU A 517 -7.41 -10.52 -3.06
N SER A 518 -8.11 -11.39 -3.78
CA SER A 518 -9.25 -10.99 -4.63
C SER A 518 -10.44 -10.44 -3.85
N HIS A 519 -10.53 -10.64 -2.53
CA HIS A 519 -11.56 -10.03 -1.70
C HIS A 519 -11.47 -8.49 -1.65
N PHE A 520 -10.32 -7.85 -1.91
CA PHE A 520 -10.17 -6.39 -1.82
C PHE A 520 -10.99 -5.61 -2.86
N ASP A 521 -11.19 -6.18 -4.06
CA ASP A 521 -11.86 -5.51 -5.19
C ASP A 521 -13.19 -6.19 -5.58
N GLY A 522 -13.58 -7.23 -4.84
CA GLY A 522 -14.73 -8.09 -5.13
C GLY A 522 -14.30 -9.48 -5.57
N ILE A 523 -14.84 -10.50 -4.89
CA ILE A 523 -14.54 -11.90 -5.19
C ILE A 523 -14.97 -12.20 -6.64
N PRO A 524 -14.09 -12.77 -7.48
CA PRO A 524 -14.45 -13.09 -8.86
C PRO A 524 -15.62 -14.07 -8.88
N LYS A 525 -16.47 -14.02 -9.90
CA LYS A 525 -17.48 -15.07 -10.07
C LYS A 525 -16.79 -16.26 -10.71
N LEU A 526 -17.28 -17.47 -10.41
CA LEU A 526 -16.70 -18.70 -10.97
C LEU A 526 -16.63 -18.66 -12.52
N LYS A 527 -17.63 -18.05 -13.16
CA LYS A 527 -17.69 -17.89 -14.63
C LYS A 527 -16.65 -16.93 -15.21
N ASP A 528 -16.09 -16.05 -14.39
CA ASP A 528 -15.06 -15.08 -14.80
C ASP A 528 -13.65 -15.70 -14.68
N LEU A 529 -13.55 -16.95 -14.19
CA LEU A 529 -12.31 -17.72 -14.12
C LEU A 529 -12.17 -18.61 -15.37
N ALA A 530 -10.94 -18.78 -15.84
CA ALA A 530 -10.66 -19.70 -16.94
C ALA A 530 -11.15 -21.13 -16.64
N PRO A 531 -11.68 -21.89 -17.62
CA PRO A 531 -12.23 -23.23 -17.38
C PRO A 531 -11.29 -24.19 -16.65
N SER A 532 -9.99 -24.09 -16.96
CA SER A 532 -8.96 -24.88 -16.30
C SER A 532 -8.86 -24.53 -14.80
N VAL A 533 -8.91 -23.23 -14.45
CA VAL A 533 -8.88 -22.75 -13.05
C VAL A 533 -10.13 -23.18 -12.29
N GLN A 534 -11.31 -23.13 -12.94
CA GLN A 534 -12.53 -23.67 -12.34
C GLN A 534 -12.39 -25.16 -11.98
N MET A 535 -11.71 -25.93 -12.84
CA MET A 535 -11.44 -27.33 -12.59
C MET A 535 -10.39 -27.54 -11.49
N ASP A 536 -9.34 -26.71 -11.40
CA ASP A 536 -8.40 -26.73 -10.28
C ASP A 536 -9.13 -26.55 -8.96
N ILE A 537 -10.00 -25.55 -8.87
CA ILE A 537 -10.79 -25.26 -7.68
C ILE A 537 -11.66 -26.47 -7.32
N LYS A 538 -12.36 -27.04 -8.30
CA LYS A 538 -13.23 -28.20 -8.07
C LYS A 538 -12.46 -29.40 -7.52
N VAL A 539 -11.26 -29.68 -8.03
CA VAL A 539 -10.48 -30.85 -7.60
C VAL A 539 -9.72 -30.59 -6.30
N LEU A 540 -9.10 -29.43 -6.13
CA LEU A 540 -8.23 -29.12 -4.99
C LEU A 540 -9.03 -28.75 -3.72
N PHE A 541 -10.24 -28.22 -3.87
CA PHE A 541 -11.07 -27.75 -2.75
C PHE A 541 -12.46 -28.40 -2.70
N GLY A 542 -12.84 -29.20 -3.70
CA GLY A 542 -14.18 -29.77 -3.85
C GLY A 542 -15.22 -28.80 -4.41
N SER A 543 -15.23 -27.54 -3.96
CA SER A 543 -16.14 -26.51 -4.45
C SER A 543 -15.55 -25.10 -4.40
N TYR A 544 -16.08 -24.19 -5.23
CA TYR A 544 -15.69 -22.78 -5.21
C TYR A 544 -16.00 -22.10 -3.87
N LYS A 545 -17.13 -22.46 -3.25
CA LYS A 545 -17.53 -21.93 -1.94
C LYS A 545 -16.52 -22.30 -0.86
N GLN A 546 -16.04 -23.55 -0.87
CA GLN A 546 -15.04 -24.01 0.08
C GLN A 546 -13.70 -23.29 -0.12
N ALA A 547 -13.27 -23.12 -1.38
CA ALA A 547 -12.06 -22.37 -1.70
C ALA A 547 -12.11 -20.92 -1.20
N CYS A 548 -13.25 -20.24 -1.37
CA CYS A 548 -13.44 -18.88 -0.85
C CYS A 548 -13.42 -18.83 0.68
N LEU A 549 -14.07 -19.78 1.35
CA LEU A 549 -14.11 -19.84 2.82
C LEU A 549 -12.72 -20.02 3.42
N GLU A 550 -11.90 -20.88 2.82
CA GLU A 550 -10.52 -21.10 3.26
C GLU A 550 -9.62 -19.90 3.00
N ALA A 551 -9.79 -19.23 1.86
CA ALA A 551 -9.07 -18.01 1.52
C ALA A 551 -9.45 -16.85 2.46
N GLU A 552 -10.73 -16.72 2.81
CA GLU A 552 -11.22 -15.74 3.79
C GLU A 552 -10.63 -15.99 5.18
N GLY A 553 -10.55 -17.26 5.60
CA GLY A 553 -9.87 -17.65 6.85
C GLY A 553 -8.40 -17.22 6.86
N MET A 554 -7.67 -17.44 5.77
CA MET A 554 -6.27 -16.99 5.66
C MET A 554 -6.15 -15.46 5.68
N LEU A 555 -7.07 -14.75 5.00
CA LEU A 555 -7.10 -13.29 5.01
C LEU A 555 -7.34 -12.72 6.41
N TYR A 556 -8.18 -13.36 7.22
CA TYR A 556 -8.38 -12.96 8.61
C TYR A 556 -7.09 -13.06 9.43
N SER A 557 -6.32 -14.15 9.24
CA SER A 557 -5.05 -14.36 9.94
C SER A 557 -3.97 -13.33 9.58
N VAL A 558 -4.06 -12.65 8.43
CA VAL A 558 -3.02 -11.69 8.00
C VAL A 558 -2.94 -10.45 8.92
N GLY A 559 -4.04 -10.12 9.59
CA GLY A 559 -4.11 -9.00 10.54
C GLY A 559 -3.51 -9.32 11.92
N ASP A 560 -3.24 -10.60 12.22
CA ASP A 560 -2.61 -11.01 13.47
C ASP A 560 -1.07 -10.99 13.35
N LEU A 561 -0.47 -9.93 13.88
CA LEU A 561 0.98 -9.77 13.88
C LEU A 561 1.72 -10.86 14.67
N ALA A 562 1.08 -11.51 15.65
CA ALA A 562 1.70 -12.63 16.36
C ALA A 562 1.86 -13.85 15.44
N SER A 563 0.82 -14.17 14.66
CA SER A 563 0.89 -15.20 13.62
C SER A 563 1.96 -14.87 12.56
N ILE A 564 2.02 -13.62 12.09
CA ILE A 564 3.08 -13.18 11.15
C ILE A 564 4.47 -13.33 11.75
N ALA A 565 4.66 -12.93 13.02
CA ALA A 565 5.92 -13.07 13.72
C ALA A 565 6.34 -14.55 13.85
N GLN A 566 5.40 -15.43 14.20
CA GLN A 566 5.64 -16.87 14.28
C GLN A 566 6.07 -17.44 12.93
N CYS A 567 5.33 -17.14 11.84
CA CYS A 567 5.70 -17.57 10.50
C CYS A 567 7.09 -17.06 10.10
N CYS A 568 7.42 -15.80 10.44
CA CYS A 568 8.75 -15.24 10.20
C CYS A 568 9.85 -16.02 10.93
N GLN A 569 9.66 -16.35 12.21
CA GLN A 569 10.64 -17.09 13.01
C GLN A 569 10.77 -18.56 12.56
N GLN A 570 9.68 -19.17 12.10
CA GLN A 570 9.67 -20.54 11.59
C GLN A 570 10.14 -20.67 10.13
N SER A 571 10.26 -19.55 9.41
CA SER A 571 10.66 -19.57 8.00
C SER A 571 12.00 -20.28 7.81
N PRO A 572 12.12 -21.26 6.89
CA PRO A 572 13.38 -21.93 6.61
C PRO A 572 14.35 -21.06 5.81
N ILE A 573 13.85 -19.96 5.21
CA ILE A 573 14.60 -19.03 4.37
C ILE A 573 14.40 -17.61 4.90
N GLY A 574 15.46 -16.81 4.86
CA GLY A 574 15.48 -15.41 5.24
C GLY A 574 16.34 -15.12 6.47
N LYS A 575 16.92 -13.92 6.50
CA LYS A 575 17.64 -13.41 7.66
C LYS A 575 16.63 -12.90 8.70
N LYS A 576 16.57 -13.58 9.84
CA LYS A 576 15.64 -13.30 10.93
C LYS A 576 16.23 -12.28 11.90
N SER A 577 15.41 -11.35 12.36
CA SER A 577 15.71 -10.50 13.50
C SER A 577 14.53 -10.50 14.48
N ALA A 578 14.68 -9.84 15.64
CA ALA A 578 13.61 -9.72 16.61
C ALA A 578 12.33 -9.09 16.01
N ASN A 579 12.49 -8.21 15.01
CA ASN A 579 11.41 -7.34 14.53
C ASN A 579 11.09 -7.53 13.03
N SER A 580 11.81 -8.40 12.31
CA SER A 580 11.57 -8.59 10.89
C SER A 580 12.16 -9.88 10.32
N LEU A 581 11.65 -10.28 9.15
CA LEU A 581 12.27 -11.25 8.25
C LEU A 581 12.74 -10.53 6.98
N LEU A 582 14.00 -10.70 6.60
CA LEU A 582 14.53 -10.24 5.31
C LEU A 582 14.72 -11.43 4.37
N VAL A 583 14.20 -11.32 3.15
CA VAL A 583 14.32 -12.35 2.11
C VAL A 583 14.64 -11.70 0.78
N HIS A 584 15.33 -12.41 -0.11
CA HIS A 584 15.44 -12.01 -1.50
C HIS A 584 14.09 -12.25 -2.21
N ILE A 585 13.75 -11.44 -3.20
CA ILE A 585 12.47 -11.55 -3.93
C ILE A 585 12.30 -12.91 -4.60
N SER A 586 13.39 -13.57 -5.00
CA SER A 586 13.35 -14.93 -5.56
C SER A 586 12.90 -15.99 -4.56
N ALA A 587 13.01 -15.73 -3.25
CA ALA A 587 12.58 -16.66 -2.21
C ALA A 587 11.11 -16.46 -1.79
N LEU A 588 10.44 -15.40 -2.27
CA LEU A 588 9.08 -15.06 -1.85
C LEU A 588 8.09 -16.20 -2.06
N GLU A 589 8.18 -16.91 -3.20
CA GLU A 589 7.29 -18.05 -3.49
C GLU A 589 7.50 -19.25 -2.56
N HIS A 590 8.64 -19.36 -1.89
CA HIS A 590 8.97 -20.43 -0.95
C HIS A 590 8.54 -20.14 0.48
N LEU A 591 8.10 -18.91 0.78
CA LEU A 591 7.62 -18.57 2.12
C LEU A 591 6.27 -19.21 2.42
N ASP A 592 5.93 -19.21 3.71
CA ASP A 592 4.60 -19.53 4.19
C ASP A 592 3.53 -18.71 3.45
N PRO A 593 2.40 -19.32 3.04
CA PRO A 593 1.34 -18.61 2.32
C PRO A 593 0.83 -17.36 3.05
N LEU A 594 0.85 -17.33 4.39
CA LEU A 594 0.44 -16.15 5.15
C LEU A 594 1.41 -14.97 4.95
N LEU A 595 2.72 -15.23 4.88
CA LEU A 595 3.74 -14.20 4.58
C LEU A 595 3.64 -13.71 3.13
N ARG A 596 3.32 -14.62 2.20
CA ARG A 596 3.07 -14.29 0.80
C ARG A 596 1.81 -13.44 0.64
N LEU A 597 0.76 -13.75 1.40
CA LEU A 597 -0.46 -12.94 1.46
C LEU A 597 -0.18 -11.55 2.05
N TYR A 598 0.60 -11.48 3.12
CA TYR A 598 1.01 -10.23 3.75
C TYR A 598 1.77 -9.30 2.79
N GLU A 599 2.72 -9.84 2.02
CA GLU A 599 3.39 -9.10 0.93
C GLU A 599 2.41 -8.72 -0.19
N GLY A 600 1.52 -9.66 -0.55
CA GLY A 600 0.48 -9.48 -1.55
C GLY A 600 -0.45 -8.30 -1.26
N CYS A 601 -0.76 -8.02 0.01
CA CYS A 601 -1.59 -6.87 0.40
C CYS A 601 -0.99 -5.53 -0.06
N ALA A 602 0.34 -5.40 -0.02
CA ALA A 602 1.03 -4.21 -0.55
C ALA A 602 1.15 -4.26 -2.07
N SER A 603 1.70 -5.35 -2.61
CA SER A 603 2.06 -5.43 -4.04
C SER A 603 0.84 -5.43 -4.96
N ARG A 604 -0.33 -5.91 -4.51
CA ARG A 604 -1.60 -5.86 -5.24
C ARG A 604 -2.24 -4.47 -5.22
N THR A 605 -1.93 -3.63 -4.24
CA THR A 605 -2.60 -2.34 -4.08
C THR A 605 -1.77 -1.19 -4.63
N ILE A 606 -0.47 -1.16 -4.30
CA ILE A 606 0.47 -0.08 -4.67
C ILE A 606 1.42 -0.53 -5.78
N GLY A 607 1.72 -1.83 -5.85
CA GLY A 607 2.80 -2.37 -6.68
C GLY A 607 4.12 -2.48 -5.92
N ARG A 608 4.98 -3.39 -6.37
CA ARG A 608 6.36 -3.51 -5.84
C ARG A 608 7.23 -2.39 -6.39
N MET A 609 8.26 -2.01 -5.63
CA MET A 609 9.39 -1.29 -6.19
C MET A 609 10.09 -2.22 -7.20
N GLN A 610 10.12 -1.82 -8.47
CA GLN A 610 10.55 -2.70 -9.57
C GLN A 610 11.98 -3.21 -9.42
N GLU A 611 12.89 -2.36 -8.93
CA GLU A 611 14.31 -2.70 -8.78
C GLU A 611 14.59 -3.47 -7.48
N ALA A 612 13.64 -3.49 -6.54
CA ALA A 612 13.87 -4.11 -5.25
C ALA A 612 14.13 -5.60 -5.38
N ASN A 613 15.24 -6.03 -4.80
CA ASN A 613 15.66 -7.42 -4.77
C ASN A 613 15.53 -8.04 -3.38
N VAL A 614 15.34 -7.23 -2.32
CA VAL A 614 15.12 -7.71 -0.95
C VAL A 614 13.80 -7.18 -0.40
N ILE A 615 13.06 -8.04 0.29
CA ILE A 615 11.80 -7.74 0.98
C ILE A 615 12.04 -7.87 2.48
N GLN A 616 11.59 -6.89 3.25
CA GLN A 616 11.58 -6.90 4.70
C GLN A 616 10.13 -6.92 5.21
N ILE A 617 9.73 -8.03 5.83
CA ILE A 617 8.44 -8.17 6.52
C ILE A 617 8.64 -7.76 7.97
N HIS A 618 7.89 -6.76 8.45
CA HIS A 618 7.98 -6.30 9.83
C HIS A 618 7.02 -7.09 10.72
N THR A 619 7.49 -7.55 11.89
CA THR A 619 6.70 -8.40 12.80
C THR A 619 6.00 -7.62 13.91
N GLN A 620 6.49 -6.42 14.23
CA GLN A 620 5.94 -5.58 15.31
C GLN A 620 5.02 -4.45 14.83
N SER A 621 4.97 -4.23 13.52
CA SER A 621 4.10 -3.23 12.90
C SER A 621 3.62 -3.74 11.56
N PRO A 622 2.41 -3.34 11.11
CA PRO A 622 1.83 -3.77 9.85
C PRO A 622 2.50 -3.05 8.68
N LYS A 623 3.78 -3.34 8.45
CA LYS A 623 4.62 -2.67 7.46
C LYS A 623 5.36 -3.70 6.62
N ILE A 624 5.63 -3.30 5.39
CA ILE A 624 6.55 -4.02 4.51
C ILE A 624 7.52 -3.04 3.88
N SER A 625 8.77 -3.45 3.72
CA SER A 625 9.75 -2.67 2.97
C SER A 625 10.32 -3.44 1.79
N TYR A 626 10.54 -2.72 0.70
CA TYR A 626 11.26 -3.17 -0.48
C TYR A 626 12.61 -2.46 -0.50
N LEU A 627 13.70 -3.23 -0.56
CA LEU A 627 15.07 -2.74 -0.51
C LEU A 627 15.75 -3.06 -1.84
N TYR A 628 16.51 -2.10 -2.36
CA TYR A 628 17.27 -2.26 -3.59
C TYR A 628 18.77 -2.20 -3.33
N TYR A 629 19.43 -3.31 -3.66
CA TYR A 629 20.88 -3.48 -3.66
C TYR A 629 21.38 -3.67 -5.11
N PRO A 630 21.84 -2.62 -5.83
CA PRO A 630 22.18 -2.72 -7.25
C PRO A 630 23.16 -3.85 -7.57
N ASP A 631 24.17 -4.02 -6.73
CA ASP A 631 25.26 -5.00 -6.88
C ASP A 631 25.04 -6.29 -6.08
N PHE A 632 23.78 -6.70 -5.86
CA PHE A 632 23.46 -7.84 -4.99
C PHE A 632 24.23 -9.13 -5.33
N ASP A 633 24.45 -9.43 -6.62
CA ASP A 633 25.18 -10.63 -7.04
C ASP A 633 26.69 -10.41 -7.21
N THR A 634 27.11 -9.17 -7.46
CA THR A 634 28.49 -8.82 -7.84
C THR A 634 29.34 -8.40 -6.63
N ASP A 635 28.81 -7.56 -5.75
CA ASP A 635 29.46 -7.14 -4.50
C ASP A 635 29.16 -8.17 -3.39
N PRO A 636 30.18 -8.76 -2.73
CA PRO A 636 30.01 -9.58 -1.54
C PRO A 636 29.14 -8.93 -0.45
N HIS A 637 29.26 -7.61 -0.28
CA HIS A 637 28.59 -6.81 0.74
C HIS A 637 27.92 -5.61 0.10
N PRO A 638 26.85 -5.81 -0.69
CA PRO A 638 26.28 -4.76 -1.50
C PRO A 638 25.73 -3.63 -0.63
N ALA A 639 25.90 -2.40 -1.09
CA ALA A 639 25.33 -1.21 -0.45
C ALA A 639 23.83 -1.12 -0.72
N LEU A 640 23.05 -0.80 0.30
CA LEU A 640 21.64 -0.44 0.14
C LEU A 640 21.59 0.90 -0.57
N LEU A 641 20.94 0.97 -1.74
CA LEU A 641 20.77 2.23 -2.47
C LEU A 641 19.47 2.91 -2.05
N THR A 642 18.36 2.17 -2.04
CA THR A 642 17.03 2.72 -1.78
C THR A 642 16.19 1.75 -0.97
N LYS A 643 15.39 2.31 -0.06
CA LYS A 643 14.36 1.60 0.71
C LYS A 643 13.02 2.28 0.54
N MET A 644 12.04 1.53 0.04
CA MET A 644 10.63 1.90 0.03
C MET A 644 9.91 1.19 1.17
N THR A 645 9.17 1.90 2.02
CA THR A 645 8.37 1.30 3.10
C THR A 645 6.91 1.67 2.95
N ILE A 646 6.04 0.65 3.01
CA ILE A 646 4.59 0.80 2.93
C ILE A 646 3.99 0.44 4.28
N ASP A 647 3.17 1.34 4.82
CA ASP A 647 2.28 1.04 5.94
C ASP A 647 1.00 0.38 5.41
N LEU A 648 0.68 -0.83 5.88
CA LEU A 648 -0.45 -1.59 5.36
C LEU A 648 -1.81 -1.09 5.90
N GLN A 649 -1.84 -0.24 6.93
CA GLN A 649 -3.09 0.29 7.49
C GLN A 649 -3.68 1.42 6.66
N ASP A 650 -2.83 2.36 6.24
CA ASP A 650 -3.21 3.56 5.49
C ASP A 650 -2.60 3.63 4.09
N LEU A 651 -1.76 2.65 3.73
CA LEU A 651 -1.08 2.55 2.44
C LEU A 651 -0.14 3.74 2.18
N HIS A 652 0.31 4.44 3.23
CA HIS A 652 1.31 5.48 3.10
C HIS A 652 2.64 4.86 2.68
N VAL A 653 3.26 5.46 1.66
CA VAL A 653 4.55 5.05 1.12
C VAL A 653 5.59 6.09 1.53
N SER A 654 6.70 5.61 2.10
CA SER A 654 7.87 6.43 2.46
C SER A 654 9.11 5.91 1.76
N TYR A 655 9.97 6.83 1.33
CA TYR A 655 11.23 6.50 0.66
C TYR A 655 12.43 6.93 1.48
N ARG A 656 13.54 6.22 1.27
CA ARG A 656 14.83 6.64 1.77
C ARG A 656 15.90 6.19 0.80
N ASP A 657 16.56 7.15 0.20
CA ASP A 657 17.79 6.94 -0.56
C ASP A 657 18.99 7.03 0.38
N TYR A 658 19.99 6.22 0.08
CA TYR A 658 21.23 6.08 0.82
C TYR A 658 22.41 6.47 -0.08
N ASP A 659 22.27 7.62 -0.75
CA ASP A 659 23.34 8.29 -1.49
C ASP A 659 24.28 8.98 -0.49
N SER A 660 25.03 8.16 0.25
CA SER A 660 26.02 8.60 1.23
C SER A 660 27.35 7.88 1.01
N ASP A 661 28.43 8.49 1.49
CA ASP A 661 29.77 7.88 1.49
C ASP A 661 29.85 6.64 2.41
N ASP A 662 28.84 6.43 3.27
CA ASP A 662 28.79 5.32 4.23
C ASP A 662 27.41 4.63 4.28
N PRO A 663 27.04 3.88 3.23
CA PRO A 663 25.74 3.24 3.15
C PRO A 663 25.66 1.99 4.04
N PRO A 664 24.46 1.56 4.45
CA PRO A 664 24.26 0.23 5.04
C PRO A 664 24.68 -0.86 4.05
N VAL A 665 25.35 -1.90 4.54
CA VAL A 665 25.81 -3.03 3.73
C VAL A 665 25.13 -4.32 4.15
N LEU A 666 24.89 -5.21 3.19
CA LEU A 666 24.24 -6.49 3.42
C LEU A 666 25.28 -7.60 3.68
N HIS A 667 25.06 -8.39 4.72
CA HIS A 667 25.85 -9.59 5.05
C HIS A 667 24.98 -10.86 4.94
N GLN A 668 25.63 -12.02 4.87
CA GLN A 668 24.98 -13.34 4.93
C GLN A 668 23.91 -13.57 3.85
N LYS A 669 24.25 -13.25 2.60
CA LYS A 669 23.30 -13.31 1.47
C LYS A 669 22.74 -14.70 1.20
N GLU A 670 23.46 -15.77 1.56
CA GLU A 670 22.96 -17.14 1.45
C GLU A 670 21.70 -17.37 2.27
N SER A 671 21.53 -16.65 3.39
CA SER A 671 20.33 -16.76 4.21
C SER A 671 19.11 -16.13 3.55
N LEU A 672 19.27 -15.20 2.60
CA LEU A 672 18.18 -14.51 1.93
C LEU A 672 17.63 -15.26 0.71
N VAL A 673 18.38 -16.21 0.15
CA VAL A 673 18.04 -16.93 -1.09
C VAL A 673 17.84 -18.43 -0.85
N THR A 674 17.26 -19.13 -1.82
CA THR A 674 17.12 -20.60 -1.75
C THR A 674 18.41 -21.31 -2.19
N ARG A 675 18.50 -22.62 -1.95
CA ARG A 675 19.68 -23.42 -2.36
C ARG A 675 19.85 -23.51 -3.88
N GLU A 676 18.77 -23.36 -4.62
CA GLU A 676 18.73 -23.39 -6.08
C GLU A 676 19.18 -22.05 -6.70
N TYR A 677 19.38 -21.00 -5.88
CA TYR A 677 19.87 -19.73 -6.37
C TYR A 677 21.29 -19.90 -6.96
N PRO A 678 21.58 -19.41 -8.17
CA PRO A 678 22.83 -19.73 -8.89
C PRO A 678 24.12 -19.45 -8.10
N LEU A 679 24.11 -18.45 -7.22
CA LEU A 679 25.26 -18.05 -6.41
C LEU A 679 25.20 -18.53 -4.94
N TYR A 680 24.23 -19.36 -4.56
CA TYR A 680 24.03 -19.81 -3.18
C TYR A 680 25.31 -20.36 -2.53
N GLU A 681 25.95 -21.35 -3.18
CA GLU A 681 27.18 -21.98 -2.64
C GLU A 681 28.34 -20.98 -2.49
N LYS A 682 28.42 -20.00 -3.39
CA LYS A 682 29.43 -18.93 -3.34
C LYS A 682 29.21 -18.03 -2.12
N PHE A 683 27.95 -17.65 -1.85
CA PHE A 683 27.57 -16.86 -0.68
C PHE A 683 27.81 -17.65 0.61
N ALA A 684 27.34 -18.90 0.68
CA ALA A 684 27.46 -19.75 1.87
C ALA A 684 28.91 -20.06 2.23
N ARG A 685 29.80 -20.23 1.23
CA ARG A 685 31.23 -20.37 1.48
C ARG A 685 31.83 -19.11 2.08
N LEU A 686 31.49 -17.93 1.56
CA LEU A 686 32.00 -16.67 2.08
C LEU A 686 31.54 -16.44 3.52
N THR A 687 30.24 -16.62 3.80
CA THR A 687 29.70 -16.45 5.14
C THR A 687 30.36 -17.37 6.16
N ARG A 688 30.58 -18.66 5.82
CA ARG A 688 31.34 -19.57 6.69
C ARG A 688 32.75 -19.07 6.98
N GLN A 689 33.45 -18.54 5.97
CA GLN A 689 34.79 -17.96 6.19
C GLN A 689 34.74 -16.73 7.10
N GLU A 690 33.73 -15.88 6.96
CA GLU A 690 33.57 -14.68 7.77
C GLU A 690 33.22 -15.01 9.23
N GLN A 691 32.37 -16.01 9.45
CA GLN A 691 32.04 -16.56 10.77
C GLN A 691 33.26 -17.19 11.44
N ASP A 692 33.99 -18.04 10.73
CA ASP A 692 35.25 -18.64 11.19
C ASP A 692 36.26 -17.58 11.65
N TRP A 693 36.27 -16.43 10.98
CA TRP A 693 37.18 -15.32 11.25
C TRP A 693 36.65 -14.31 12.26
N GLY A 694 35.44 -14.53 12.79
CA GLY A 694 34.79 -13.64 13.77
C GLY A 694 34.37 -12.28 13.23
N LEU A 695 34.26 -12.15 11.90
CA LEU A 695 33.89 -10.89 11.26
C LEU A 695 32.40 -10.53 11.44
N LEU A 696 31.58 -11.52 11.80
CA LEU A 696 30.12 -11.37 11.96
C LEU A 696 29.68 -11.35 13.44
N ASP A 697 30.60 -11.27 14.39
CA ASP A 697 30.28 -11.34 15.83
C ASP A 697 29.44 -10.16 16.33
N ASP A 698 29.70 -8.95 15.81
CA ASP A 698 28.96 -7.73 16.15
C ASP A 698 28.31 -7.13 14.90
N GLU A 699 27.09 -7.58 14.60
CA GLU A 699 26.29 -7.08 13.48
C GLU A 699 26.04 -5.57 13.53
N ARG A 700 26.02 -4.96 14.73
CA ARG A 700 25.77 -3.52 14.86
C ARG A 700 26.97 -2.71 14.38
N GLN A 701 28.18 -3.18 14.64
CA GLN A 701 29.41 -2.53 14.19
C GLN A 701 29.62 -2.63 12.68
N ILE A 702 29.22 -3.73 12.05
CA ILE A 702 29.45 -3.95 10.61
C ILE A 702 28.32 -3.46 9.71
N LYS A 703 27.23 -2.93 10.28
CA LYS A 703 26.03 -2.51 9.55
C LYS A 703 26.30 -1.54 8.41
N TYR A 704 27.29 -0.65 8.55
CA TYR A 704 27.65 0.38 7.57
C TYR A 704 29.01 0.06 6.95
N ARG A 705 29.25 0.57 5.72
CA ARG A 705 30.45 0.30 4.94
C ARG A 705 31.74 0.60 5.72
N SER A 706 31.81 1.73 6.41
CA SER A 706 32.95 2.15 7.23
C SER A 706 33.23 1.17 8.36
N GLY A 707 32.18 0.73 9.05
CA GLY A 707 32.24 -0.26 10.12
C GLY A 707 32.71 -1.62 9.64
N TRP A 708 32.22 -2.06 8.47
CA TRP A 708 32.69 -3.29 7.83
C TRP A 708 34.18 -3.22 7.46
N LEU A 709 34.62 -2.12 6.83
CA LEU A 709 36.03 -1.91 6.48
C LEU A 709 36.94 -1.86 7.72
N LYS A 710 36.47 -1.25 8.81
CA LYS A 710 37.16 -1.25 10.10
C LYS A 710 37.26 -2.66 10.68
N CYS A 711 36.16 -3.43 10.69
CA CYS A 711 36.17 -4.82 11.15
C CYS A 711 37.19 -5.69 10.38
N LEU A 712 37.26 -5.54 9.05
CA LEU A 712 38.28 -6.20 8.24
C LEU A 712 39.69 -5.77 8.63
N ALA A 713 39.92 -4.48 8.90
CA ALA A 713 41.23 -3.98 9.33
C ALA A 713 41.64 -4.54 10.70
N ASP A 714 40.74 -4.50 11.68
CA ASP A 714 40.98 -4.98 13.03
C ASP A 714 41.29 -6.48 13.07
N ASN A 715 40.70 -7.24 12.13
CA ASN A 715 40.93 -8.68 11.95
C ASN A 715 42.03 -9.01 10.92
N CYS A 716 42.80 -8.02 10.45
CA CYS A 716 43.90 -8.21 9.49
C CYS A 716 43.45 -8.96 8.22
N ALA A 717 42.24 -8.69 7.77
CA ALA A 717 41.57 -9.33 6.66
C ALA A 717 41.46 -8.37 5.46
N THR A 718 41.42 -8.94 4.27
CA THR A 718 41.11 -8.25 3.01
C THR A 718 40.18 -9.13 2.19
N LEU A 719 39.16 -8.51 1.61
CA LEU A 719 38.19 -9.15 0.75
C LEU A 719 38.44 -8.73 -0.70
N ARG A 720 38.70 -9.68 -1.60
CA ARG A 720 38.83 -9.45 -3.05
C ARG A 720 37.77 -10.27 -3.77
N GLY A 721 36.69 -9.62 -4.21
CA GLY A 721 35.48 -10.34 -4.59
C GLY A 721 35.03 -11.26 -3.46
N TYR A 722 34.67 -12.51 -3.75
CA TYR A 722 34.19 -13.47 -2.75
C TYR A 722 35.31 -14.31 -2.13
N GLN A 723 36.51 -13.75 -1.99
CA GLN A 723 37.68 -14.41 -1.42
C GLN A 723 38.23 -13.60 -0.25
N LEU A 724 38.17 -14.19 0.94
CA LEU A 724 38.73 -13.62 2.16
C LEU A 724 40.20 -14.06 2.31
N SER A 725 41.09 -13.09 2.50
CA SER A 725 42.54 -13.30 2.61
C SER A 725 43.12 -12.47 3.75
N ARG A 726 44.32 -12.82 4.20
CA ARG A 726 45.03 -12.05 5.23
C ARG A 726 45.78 -10.89 4.58
N ARG A 727 45.84 -9.77 5.29
CA ARG A 727 46.62 -8.60 4.88
C ARG A 727 48.11 -8.94 4.81
N PRO A 728 48.83 -8.60 3.73
CA PRO A 728 50.25 -8.96 3.57
C PRO A 728 51.17 -8.23 4.57
N ASP A 729 50.74 -7.07 5.08
CA ASP A 729 51.43 -6.20 6.04
C ASP A 729 51.13 -6.54 7.51
N THR A 730 50.55 -7.71 7.80
CA THR A 730 50.16 -8.09 9.17
C THR A 730 51.36 -8.54 10.00
N ASP A 731 51.47 -8.01 11.23
CA ASP A 731 52.42 -8.48 12.25
C ASP A 731 52.34 -10.01 12.46
N PRO A 732 53.46 -10.76 12.36
CA PRO A 732 53.48 -12.23 12.48
C PRO A 732 52.90 -12.77 13.81
N TYR A 733 53.09 -12.05 14.92
CA TYR A 733 52.55 -12.47 16.22
C TYR A 733 51.02 -12.34 16.23
N ARG A 734 50.49 -11.19 15.82
CA ARG A 734 49.03 -10.97 15.66
C ARG A 734 48.40 -11.99 14.72
N LEU A 735 49.07 -12.32 13.61
CA LEU A 735 48.61 -13.35 12.67
C LEU A 735 48.53 -14.74 13.32
N LYS A 736 49.50 -15.11 14.17
CA LYS A 736 49.51 -16.38 14.90
C LYS A 736 48.33 -16.48 15.86
N VAL A 737 48.02 -15.40 16.59
CA VAL A 737 46.87 -15.32 17.51
C VAL A 737 45.55 -15.49 16.75
N LEU A 738 45.34 -14.73 15.67
CA LEU A 738 44.11 -14.80 14.86
C LEU A 738 43.93 -16.19 14.22
N ARG A 739 45.00 -16.82 13.73
CA ARG A 739 44.95 -18.20 13.21
C ARG A 739 44.61 -19.22 14.30
N SER A 740 45.05 -18.99 15.53
CA SER A 740 44.67 -19.82 16.68
C SER A 740 43.19 -19.70 16.99
N GLN A 741 42.64 -18.48 17.01
CA GLN A 741 41.22 -18.22 17.24
C GLN A 741 40.33 -18.85 16.17
N VAL A 742 40.70 -18.73 14.88
CA VAL A 742 39.97 -19.40 13.78
C VAL A 742 39.95 -20.92 13.98
N ARG A 743 41.08 -21.53 14.37
CA ARG A 743 41.14 -22.99 14.61
C ARG A 743 40.26 -23.41 15.78
N GLN A 744 40.26 -22.64 16.87
CA GLN A 744 39.40 -22.89 18.01
C GLN A 744 37.92 -22.78 17.64
N ARG A 745 37.52 -21.77 16.85
CA ARG A 745 36.13 -21.61 16.40
C ARG A 745 35.66 -22.78 15.54
N ARG A 746 36.50 -23.23 14.60
CA ARG A 746 36.17 -24.42 13.77
C ARG A 746 35.95 -25.67 14.62
N GLN A 747 36.80 -25.88 15.63
CA GLN A 747 36.67 -27.01 16.56
C GLN A 747 35.45 -26.93 17.49
N GLN A 748 34.82 -25.76 17.64
CA GLN A 748 33.61 -25.58 18.45
C GLN A 748 32.31 -25.70 17.62
N LEU A 749 32.42 -25.59 16.30
CA LEU A 749 31.30 -25.62 15.35
C LEU A 749 31.13 -27.00 14.68
N ASP A 750 32.19 -27.81 14.68
CA ASP A 750 32.18 -29.26 14.38
C ASP A 750 31.77 -30.06 15.63
#